data_AF-A0A8T5BUI4-F1
#
_entry.id   AF-A0A8T5BUI4-F1
#
_cell.length_a   1.000
_cell.length_b   1.000
_cell.length_c   1.000
_cell.angle_alpha   90.00
_cell.angle_beta   90.00
_cell.angle_gamma   90.00
#
_symmetry.space_group_name_H-M   'P 1'
#
loop_
_entity.id
_entity.type
_entity.pdbx_description
1 polymer ?
#
loop_
_entity_poly.entity_id
_entity_poly.type
_entity_poly.pdbx_seq_one_letter_code
_entity_poly.pdbx_strand_id
1 'polypeptide(L)'
;MKRNSYSESLFNKVKNSIKGLKVPGSSYLHFIVLSLILFLAAIIRLLPLRWGFFISEFDPYQQYRMAEYIVNNGFKAWFNWHDSMSWYPWGRNIPTTSFPGVAFTAALLYMLLQDLGVSVTLYQLCVIFPVIMGVATCLAAYLLGREWNKSVGLLSALFLAFSTSHITRTSLGFFDDETIGIFTMLLFFMFYLKALSNSKPLRISIIYALLAGLSLSYIGMSWGALRYPASLIALFTLVLVFIKRYTTRLLIVYSITYGTFFLTILQLPKLGYSFITEWSTLALILILIILVLYEIFNRVKSFYGKLFVLLGFIACLITGTYILWSQGLIAPLAGKFAAIVNPLTRAEMPLVESVAEHRPGTWSSFFYEFGALLILGLFGFFFSLQKRGINDIFLILFGLSSIYFAGSFVRLTIILTPALSLLSSIGIIELAKPSLDILREKIIFPKKKIKFESRVTREFGVAILLVLLIVITPTLYYASSSAYAPTTIAVSSIPTAPTGESASKYQDWLQALIWMRENLPNNAVVFSWWDYGYWITTIADKRSMADNGTLNFTQIALIARTFLSNETEAIPTLKSYNVTHIAIFVTWTRGQSGVQYYGYGEDNKWYWMARIGNGTSYDGKTVYFYEKRENQQVKYYRVITSNNQVIANETIAERTGINENTILGKLIAIGINPSQASSDYFKLVYASQPNRFVFIYEVSYPALSELTLSLSKSDILYGETVTLHGRLTSKNEGLSDKLITLEYSKDGGLTWEKIGTSLTTVNGSYIYNWIPGSGVYLIRSRWDGEAGKYTKAFSQTLPLTVSNASLSLNVSLSPSQLKLGENVRIEVSSLIYKEGNITVQYSADKINWFNLTEGKLEQNMFKTTWKPEKPGTYYIKVLLITKEGTSLSSEIKTLIVEST
;
A
#
# COMPACT_ATOMS: atom_id res chain seq x y z
N MET A 1 49.59 -1.00 -61.92
CA MET A 1 50.66 -0.79 -60.90
C MET A 1 50.66 0.57 -60.17
N LYS A 2 49.58 1.38 -60.17
CA LYS A 2 49.54 2.69 -59.46
C LYS A 2 48.49 2.82 -58.33
N ARG A 3 47.80 1.73 -57.94
CA ARG A 3 46.73 1.77 -56.91
C ARG A 3 47.18 1.31 -55.51
N ASN A 4 48.31 0.59 -55.38
CA ASN A 4 48.81 0.11 -54.09
C ASN A 4 49.69 1.10 -53.32
N SER A 5 50.29 2.11 -53.95
CA SER A 5 51.17 3.05 -53.21
C SER A 5 50.40 4.13 -52.42
N TYR A 6 49.13 4.39 -52.77
CA TYR A 6 48.30 5.36 -52.04
C TYR A 6 47.75 4.80 -50.73
N SER A 7 47.40 3.50 -50.67
CA SER A 7 46.92 2.89 -49.42
C SER A 7 48.06 2.70 -48.41
N GLU A 8 49.26 2.32 -48.86
CA GLU A 8 50.45 2.23 -48.00
C GLU A 8 50.90 3.59 -47.48
N SER A 9 50.79 4.65 -48.29
CA SER A 9 51.07 6.04 -47.88
C SER A 9 50.09 6.53 -46.80
N LEU A 10 48.81 6.20 -46.92
CA LEU A 10 47.79 6.55 -45.92
C LEU A 10 47.97 5.75 -44.63
N PHE A 11 48.25 4.45 -44.74
CA PHE A 11 48.49 3.56 -43.60
C PHE A 11 49.77 3.96 -42.84
N ASN A 12 50.83 4.35 -43.55
CA ASN A 12 52.06 4.88 -42.94
C ASN A 12 51.87 6.29 -42.37
N LYS A 13 51.03 7.14 -42.96
CA LYS A 13 50.64 8.43 -42.35
C LYS A 13 49.83 8.25 -41.08
N VAL A 14 48.90 7.30 -41.03
CA VAL A 14 48.13 6.95 -39.81
C VAL A 14 49.06 6.33 -38.76
N LYS A 15 49.94 5.40 -39.14
CA LYS A 15 50.95 4.80 -38.25
C LYS A 15 51.94 5.83 -37.70
N ASN A 16 52.35 6.81 -38.50
CA ASN A 16 53.21 7.91 -38.06
C ASN A 16 52.46 8.97 -37.24
N SER A 17 51.16 9.18 -37.48
CA SER A 17 50.29 10.00 -36.62
C SER A 17 50.07 9.35 -35.24
N ILE A 18 49.95 8.01 -35.20
CA ILE A 18 49.87 7.22 -33.97
C ILE A 18 51.23 7.18 -33.24
N LYS A 19 52.35 7.11 -33.96
CA LYS A 19 53.70 7.19 -33.37
C LYS A 19 54.08 8.61 -32.89
N GLY A 20 53.43 9.66 -33.40
CA GLY A 20 53.61 11.05 -32.98
C GLY A 20 52.94 11.41 -31.65
N LEU A 21 52.00 10.59 -31.18
CA LEU A 21 51.37 10.71 -29.86
C LEU A 21 52.26 10.04 -28.80
N LYS A 22 53.43 10.63 -28.51
CA LYS A 22 54.14 10.38 -27.24
C LYS A 22 53.33 10.99 -26.09
N VAL A 23 52.19 10.38 -25.78
CA VAL A 23 51.42 10.67 -24.58
C VAL A 23 52.24 10.16 -23.38
N PRO A 24 52.52 10.97 -22.35
CA PRO A 24 53.35 10.54 -21.22
C PRO A 24 52.75 9.29 -20.56
N GLY A 25 53.58 8.32 -20.17
CA GLY A 25 53.14 7.03 -19.60
C GLY A 25 52.17 7.15 -18.42
N SER A 26 52.25 8.25 -17.65
CA SER A 26 51.29 8.56 -16.60
C SER A 26 49.85 8.71 -17.11
N SER A 27 49.64 9.28 -18.30
CA SER A 27 48.30 9.49 -18.86
C SER A 27 47.67 8.17 -19.34
N TYR A 28 48.46 7.22 -19.82
CA TYR A 28 47.99 5.87 -20.14
C TYR A 28 47.54 5.12 -18.89
N LEU A 29 48.30 5.19 -17.80
CA LEU A 29 47.92 4.57 -16.53
C LEU A 29 46.62 5.15 -15.98
N HIS A 30 46.44 6.48 -16.02
CA HIS A 30 45.16 7.09 -15.63
C HIS A 30 43.98 6.61 -16.48
N PHE A 31 44.18 6.47 -17.79
CA PHE A 31 43.13 5.97 -18.69
C PHE A 31 42.79 4.51 -18.39
N ILE A 32 43.79 3.64 -18.20
CA ILE A 32 43.59 2.23 -17.86
C ILE A 32 42.84 2.09 -16.54
N VAL A 33 43.25 2.82 -15.49
CA VAL A 33 42.60 2.78 -14.18
C VAL A 33 41.16 3.29 -14.26
N LEU A 34 40.91 4.38 -14.99
CA LEU A 34 39.55 4.89 -15.19
C LEU A 34 38.69 3.86 -15.92
N SER A 35 39.18 3.28 -17.02
CA SER A 35 38.47 2.24 -17.76
C SER A 35 38.17 1.01 -16.90
N LEU A 36 39.10 0.61 -16.03
CA LEU A 36 38.88 -0.48 -15.07
C LEU A 36 37.79 -0.12 -14.04
N ILE A 37 37.79 1.10 -13.52
CA ILE A 37 36.75 1.58 -12.59
C ILE A 37 35.37 1.56 -13.26
N LEU A 38 35.28 2.06 -14.50
CA LEU A 38 34.02 2.07 -15.25
C LEU A 38 33.53 0.65 -15.58
N PHE A 39 34.46 -0.25 -15.91
CA PHE A 39 34.15 -1.67 -16.13
C PHE A 39 33.66 -2.36 -14.85
N LEU A 40 34.32 -2.12 -13.71
CA LEU A 40 33.87 -2.62 -12.40
C LEU A 40 32.50 -2.05 -12.02
N ALA A 41 32.26 -0.75 -12.28
CA ALA A 41 30.98 -0.11 -12.04
C ALA A 41 29.85 -0.78 -12.83
N ALA A 42 30.12 -1.22 -14.07
CA ALA A 42 29.17 -1.95 -14.91
C ALA A 42 28.92 -3.36 -14.37
N ILE A 43 29.96 -4.14 -14.08
CA ILE A 43 29.82 -5.53 -13.59
C ILE A 43 29.00 -5.59 -12.31
N ILE A 44 29.28 -4.72 -11.35
CA ILE A 44 28.59 -4.72 -10.05
C ILE A 44 27.09 -4.46 -10.24
N ARG A 45 26.72 -3.55 -11.13
CA ARG A 45 25.31 -3.23 -11.43
C ARG A 45 24.59 -4.31 -12.21
N LEU A 46 25.34 -5.22 -12.85
CA LEU A 46 24.81 -6.39 -13.57
C LEU A 46 24.64 -7.62 -12.68
N LEU A 47 25.09 -7.60 -11.40
CA LEU A 47 24.93 -8.73 -10.48
C LEU A 47 23.47 -9.22 -10.33
N PRO A 48 22.43 -8.34 -10.35
CA PRO A 48 21.04 -8.78 -10.27
C PRO A 48 20.56 -9.66 -11.43
N LEU A 49 21.30 -9.77 -12.55
CA LEU A 49 20.97 -10.65 -13.68
C LEU A 49 20.70 -12.10 -13.27
N ARG A 50 21.29 -12.56 -12.16
CA ARG A 50 21.09 -13.93 -11.65
C ARG A 50 19.66 -14.19 -11.19
N TRP A 51 18.91 -13.15 -10.82
CA TRP A 51 17.52 -13.26 -10.37
C TRP A 51 16.51 -13.14 -11.51
N GLY A 52 16.99 -12.92 -12.73
CA GLY A 52 16.19 -12.72 -13.92
C GLY A 52 16.32 -11.30 -14.46
N PHE A 53 15.78 -11.15 -15.67
CA PHE A 53 15.91 -9.92 -16.43
C PHE A 53 14.61 -9.12 -16.35
N PHE A 54 14.42 -8.42 -15.24
CA PHE A 54 13.20 -7.70 -14.92
C PHE A 54 13.46 -6.25 -14.53
N ILE A 55 12.45 -5.39 -14.78
CA ILE A 55 12.38 -4.08 -14.14
C ILE A 55 12.18 -4.29 -12.63
N SER A 56 12.92 -3.54 -11.81
CA SER A 56 12.87 -3.63 -10.36
C SER A 56 11.98 -2.52 -9.80
N GLU A 57 11.45 -2.74 -8.59
CA GLU A 57 10.55 -1.83 -7.88
C GLU A 57 9.23 -1.52 -8.61
N PHE A 58 8.42 -0.65 -8.00
CA PHE A 58 7.10 -0.28 -8.49
C PHE A 58 7.15 0.91 -9.46
N ASP A 59 7.85 1.99 -9.08
CA ASP A 59 7.90 3.27 -9.79
C ASP A 59 8.46 3.16 -11.23
N PRO A 60 9.51 2.36 -11.51
CA PRO A 60 10.05 2.18 -12.86
C PRO A 60 9.07 1.66 -13.92
N TYR A 61 8.02 0.94 -13.51
CA TYR A 61 7.00 0.45 -14.45
C TYR A 61 6.18 1.58 -15.07
N GLN A 62 5.98 2.69 -14.34
CA GLN A 62 5.34 3.86 -14.90
C GLN A 62 6.24 4.53 -15.94
N GLN A 63 7.54 4.62 -15.68
CA GLN A 63 8.51 5.18 -16.62
C GLN A 63 8.58 4.35 -17.91
N TYR A 64 8.58 3.02 -17.78
CA TYR A 64 8.53 2.10 -18.92
C TYR A 64 7.26 2.33 -19.76
N ARG A 65 6.09 2.42 -19.11
CA ARG A 65 4.82 2.67 -19.81
C ARG A 65 4.79 4.01 -20.54
N MET A 66 5.39 5.06 -19.94
CA MET A 66 5.56 6.34 -20.62
C MET A 66 6.49 6.22 -21.85
N ALA A 67 7.61 5.50 -21.72
CA ALA A 67 8.54 5.27 -22.84
C ALA A 67 7.87 4.47 -23.97
N GLU A 68 7.11 3.43 -23.64
CA GLU A 68 6.35 2.61 -24.59
C GLU A 68 5.29 3.45 -25.33
N TYR A 69 4.56 4.30 -24.61
CA TYR A 69 3.60 5.22 -25.22
C TYR A 69 4.28 6.19 -26.21
N ILE A 70 5.45 6.73 -25.87
CA ILE A 70 6.22 7.65 -26.74
C ILE A 70 6.74 6.95 -27.98
N VAL A 71 7.25 5.73 -27.86
CA VAL A 71 7.75 4.95 -29.01
C VAL A 71 6.60 4.61 -29.97
N ASN A 72 5.43 4.27 -29.44
CA ASN A 72 4.29 3.86 -30.27
C ASN A 72 3.53 5.04 -30.90
N ASN A 73 3.45 6.20 -30.23
CA ASN A 73 2.62 7.35 -30.68
C ASN A 73 3.43 8.61 -31.04
N GLY A 74 4.74 8.63 -30.76
CA GLY A 74 5.64 9.76 -30.96
C GLY A 74 5.71 10.75 -29.79
N PHE A 75 6.78 11.55 -29.76
CA PHE A 75 7.06 12.52 -28.69
C PHE A 75 5.96 13.57 -28.48
N LYS A 76 5.29 14.00 -29.56
CA LYS A 76 4.23 15.02 -29.47
C LYS A 76 2.96 14.49 -28.78
N ALA A 77 2.65 13.20 -28.97
CA ALA A 77 1.46 12.59 -28.38
C ALA A 77 1.50 12.60 -26.85
N TRP A 78 2.70 12.50 -26.26
CA TRP A 78 2.87 12.54 -24.80
C TRP A 78 2.26 13.79 -24.17
N PHE A 79 2.38 14.96 -24.81
CA PHE A 79 1.87 16.24 -24.29
C PHE A 79 0.35 16.34 -24.21
N ASN A 80 -0.39 15.45 -24.88
CA ASN A 80 -1.85 15.41 -24.86
C ASN A 80 -2.39 14.10 -24.26
N TRP A 81 -1.54 13.31 -23.61
CA TRP A 81 -1.92 11.98 -23.15
C TRP A 81 -2.72 12.02 -21.83
N HIS A 82 -3.97 11.56 -21.92
CA HIS A 82 -4.81 11.23 -20.78
C HIS A 82 -4.89 9.72 -20.61
N ASP A 83 -4.36 9.20 -19.50
CA ASP A 83 -4.36 7.78 -19.18
C ASP A 83 -5.63 7.39 -18.43
N SER A 84 -6.52 6.63 -19.07
CA SER A 84 -7.76 6.13 -18.47
C SER A 84 -7.61 4.84 -17.67
N MET A 85 -6.42 4.23 -17.66
CA MET A 85 -6.18 2.97 -16.94
C MET A 85 -5.78 3.22 -15.48
N SER A 86 -5.07 4.31 -15.21
CA SER A 86 -4.67 4.70 -13.84
C SER A 86 -5.72 5.65 -13.24
N TRP A 87 -5.93 5.59 -11.92
CA TRP A 87 -6.88 6.47 -11.21
C TRP A 87 -8.31 6.40 -11.74
N TYR A 88 -8.82 5.19 -11.99
CA TYR A 88 -10.21 4.99 -12.41
C TYR A 88 -11.19 5.55 -11.36
N PRO A 89 -12.28 6.23 -11.75
CA PRO A 89 -12.76 6.49 -13.12
C PRO A 89 -12.25 7.78 -13.76
N TRP A 90 -11.47 8.60 -13.03
CA TRP A 90 -11.07 9.94 -13.48
C TRP A 90 -9.97 9.92 -14.54
N GLY A 91 -9.08 8.94 -14.47
CA GLY A 91 -7.88 8.92 -15.30
C GLY A 91 -6.80 9.86 -14.78
N ARG A 92 -5.63 9.82 -15.42
CA ARG A 92 -4.47 10.63 -15.09
C ARG A 92 -3.98 11.42 -16.31
N ASN A 93 -3.93 12.74 -16.17
CA ASN A 93 -3.28 13.60 -17.16
C ASN A 93 -1.76 13.52 -16.96
N ILE A 94 -1.07 12.82 -17.87
CA ILE A 94 0.36 12.51 -17.73
C ILE A 94 1.25 13.77 -17.83
N PRO A 95 1.07 14.69 -18.80
CA PRO A 95 1.83 15.93 -18.91
C PRO A 95 1.94 16.77 -17.65
N THR A 96 0.84 16.88 -16.90
CA THR A 96 0.77 17.74 -15.71
C THR A 96 1.19 17.01 -14.44
N THR A 97 1.24 15.68 -14.44
CA THR A 97 1.50 14.87 -13.25
C THR A 97 2.87 14.18 -13.26
N SER A 98 3.48 13.98 -14.42
CA SER A 98 4.73 13.21 -14.59
C SER A 98 5.88 14.02 -15.18
N PHE A 99 7.11 13.60 -14.89
CA PHE A 99 8.33 14.16 -15.48
C PHE A 99 8.71 13.35 -16.74
N PRO A 100 8.91 13.97 -17.91
CA PRO A 100 9.16 13.25 -19.15
C PRO A 100 10.61 12.78 -19.34
N GLY A 101 11.57 13.33 -18.59
CA GLY A 101 12.99 13.27 -18.92
C GLY A 101 13.56 11.85 -19.06
N VAL A 102 13.21 10.94 -18.15
CA VAL A 102 13.66 9.54 -18.20
C VAL A 102 13.08 8.81 -19.41
N ALA A 103 11.75 8.84 -19.56
CA ALA A 103 11.04 8.20 -20.66
C ALA A 103 11.49 8.73 -22.02
N PHE A 104 11.70 10.05 -22.16
CA PHE A 104 12.16 10.68 -23.40
C PHE A 104 13.56 10.23 -23.78
N THR A 105 14.44 10.09 -22.79
CA THR A 105 15.83 9.68 -23.01
C THR A 105 15.91 8.21 -23.41
N ALA A 106 15.13 7.34 -22.78
CA ALA A 106 15.05 5.95 -23.15
C ALA A 106 14.43 5.75 -24.54
N ALA A 107 13.34 6.45 -24.86
CA ALA A 107 12.72 6.40 -26.18
C ALA A 107 13.67 6.90 -27.28
N LEU A 108 14.38 8.00 -27.06
CA LEU A 108 15.37 8.52 -28.01
C LEU A 108 16.51 7.51 -28.22
N LEU A 109 17.04 6.95 -27.13
CA LEU A 109 18.10 5.95 -27.21
C LEU A 109 17.62 4.69 -27.95
N TYR A 110 16.39 4.26 -27.71
CA TYR A 110 15.77 3.13 -28.40
C TYR A 110 15.67 3.37 -29.91
N MET A 111 15.13 4.52 -30.32
CA MET A 111 15.00 4.88 -31.73
C MET A 111 16.37 4.95 -32.42
N LEU A 112 17.37 5.56 -31.77
CA LEU A 112 18.74 5.60 -32.30
C LEU A 112 19.36 4.21 -32.46
N LEU A 113 19.13 3.30 -31.51
CA LEU A 113 19.64 1.93 -31.60
C LEU A 113 18.97 1.12 -32.73
N GLN A 114 17.66 1.33 -32.93
CA GLN A 114 16.93 0.72 -34.04
C GLN A 114 17.43 1.25 -35.39
N ASP A 115 17.67 2.57 -35.51
CA ASP A 115 18.23 3.19 -36.71
C ASP A 115 19.65 2.69 -37.03
N LEU A 116 20.42 2.32 -36.00
CA LEU A 116 21.74 1.70 -36.13
C LEU A 116 21.68 0.19 -36.46
N GLY A 117 20.49 -0.40 -36.58
CA GLY A 117 20.27 -1.81 -36.90
C GLY A 117 20.45 -2.77 -35.73
N VAL A 118 20.39 -2.29 -34.49
CA VAL A 118 20.52 -3.13 -33.28
C VAL A 118 19.15 -3.68 -32.87
N SER A 119 18.97 -5.00 -32.97
CA SER A 119 17.71 -5.69 -32.63
C SER A 119 17.53 -5.88 -31.12
N VAL A 120 17.10 -4.82 -30.41
CA VAL A 120 16.80 -4.84 -28.98
C VAL A 120 15.35 -4.42 -28.73
N THR A 121 14.65 -5.06 -27.80
CA THR A 121 13.28 -4.64 -27.41
C THR A 121 13.34 -3.43 -26.45
N LEU A 122 12.29 -2.60 -26.43
CA LEU A 122 12.24 -1.45 -25.53
C LEU A 122 12.39 -1.86 -24.06
N TYR A 123 11.72 -2.95 -23.66
CA TYR A 123 11.83 -3.50 -22.31
C TYR A 123 13.28 -3.86 -21.96
N GLN A 124 14.02 -4.48 -22.89
CA GLN A 124 15.43 -4.80 -22.69
C GLN A 124 16.31 -3.57 -22.52
N LEU A 125 16.03 -2.52 -23.28
CA LEU A 125 16.75 -1.26 -23.11
C LEU A 125 16.47 -0.65 -21.74
N CYS A 126 15.20 -0.58 -21.32
CA CYS A 126 14.82 -0.03 -20.01
C CYS A 126 15.46 -0.78 -18.84
N VAL A 127 15.62 -2.10 -18.92
CA VAL A 127 16.30 -2.90 -17.89
C VAL A 127 17.80 -2.57 -17.79
N ILE A 128 18.47 -2.34 -18.93
CA ILE A 128 19.93 -2.07 -18.99
C ILE A 128 20.24 -0.58 -18.78
N PHE A 129 19.31 0.32 -19.09
CA PHE A 129 19.48 1.77 -19.04
C PHE A 129 20.10 2.30 -17.73
N PRO A 130 19.67 1.84 -16.53
CA PRO A 130 20.26 2.29 -15.26
C PRO A 130 21.75 1.96 -15.14
N VAL A 131 22.19 0.83 -15.72
CA VAL A 131 23.61 0.41 -15.72
C VAL A 131 24.44 1.39 -16.54
N ILE A 132 23.96 1.75 -17.73
CA ILE A 132 24.62 2.72 -18.62
C ILE A 132 24.74 4.07 -17.90
N MET A 133 23.64 4.54 -17.30
CA MET A 133 23.62 5.80 -16.56
C MET A 133 24.48 5.77 -15.29
N GLY A 134 24.53 4.65 -14.58
CA GLY A 134 25.38 4.47 -13.41
C GLY A 134 26.88 4.56 -13.75
N VAL A 135 27.30 3.96 -14.88
CA VAL A 135 28.66 4.09 -15.40
C VAL A 135 28.94 5.52 -15.85
N ALA A 136 28.00 6.15 -16.55
CA ALA A 136 28.12 7.55 -16.95
C ALA A 136 28.22 8.50 -15.73
N THR A 137 27.53 8.18 -14.63
CA THR A 137 27.60 8.93 -13.36
C THR A 137 28.98 8.79 -12.71
N CYS A 138 29.57 7.59 -12.73
CA CYS A 138 30.95 7.40 -12.26
C CYS A 138 31.95 8.22 -13.08
N LEU A 139 31.74 8.32 -14.40
CA LEU A 139 32.54 9.20 -15.26
C LEU A 139 32.31 10.68 -14.91
N ALA A 140 31.07 11.12 -14.69
CA ALA A 140 30.76 12.48 -14.27
C ALA A 140 31.41 12.83 -12.92
N ALA A 141 31.42 11.89 -11.97
CA ALA A 141 32.11 12.05 -10.69
C ALA A 141 33.62 12.18 -10.86
N TYR A 142 34.25 11.39 -11.74
CA TYR A 142 35.66 11.57 -12.10
C TYR A 142 35.92 12.98 -12.64
N LEU A 143 35.07 13.45 -13.57
CA LEU A 143 35.25 14.76 -14.18
C LEU A 143 35.07 15.91 -13.20
N LEU A 144 34.17 15.78 -12.22
CA LEU A 144 34.00 16.74 -11.13
C LEU A 144 35.18 16.68 -10.15
N GLY A 145 35.60 15.49 -9.70
CA GLY A 145 36.73 15.32 -8.79
C GLY A 145 38.07 15.78 -9.37
N ARG A 146 38.21 15.74 -10.70
CA ARG A 146 39.38 16.27 -11.41
C ARG A 146 39.61 17.78 -11.20
N GLU A 147 38.59 18.54 -10.80
CA GLU A 147 38.72 19.97 -10.49
C GLU A 147 39.62 20.23 -9.26
N TRP A 148 39.86 19.20 -8.42
CA TRP A 148 40.88 19.25 -7.36
C TRP A 148 42.18 18.61 -7.81
N ASN A 149 42.12 17.33 -8.20
CA ASN A 149 43.27 16.57 -8.69
C ASN A 149 42.79 15.34 -9.48
N LYS A 150 43.58 14.87 -10.46
CA LYS A 150 43.31 13.64 -11.22
C LYS A 150 43.12 12.42 -10.28
N SER A 151 43.92 12.33 -9.23
CA SER A 151 43.81 11.26 -8.23
C SER A 151 42.50 11.34 -7.43
N VAL A 152 42.04 12.55 -7.08
CA VAL A 152 40.74 12.76 -6.40
C VAL A 152 39.61 12.31 -7.32
N GLY A 153 39.69 12.63 -8.61
CA GLY A 153 38.75 12.14 -9.60
C GLY A 153 38.67 10.62 -9.68
N LEU A 154 39.81 9.92 -9.74
CA LEU A 154 39.83 8.45 -9.84
C LEU A 154 39.24 7.80 -8.58
N LEU A 155 39.64 8.23 -7.39
CA LEU A 155 39.09 7.71 -6.14
C LEU A 155 37.61 8.03 -5.99
N SER A 156 37.17 9.22 -6.40
CA SER A 156 35.76 9.61 -6.30
C SER A 156 34.88 8.76 -7.21
N ALA A 157 35.37 8.41 -8.41
CA ALA A 157 34.68 7.50 -9.30
C ALA A 157 34.65 6.08 -8.74
N LEU A 158 35.74 5.62 -8.12
CA LEU A 158 35.80 4.30 -7.47
C LEU A 158 34.81 4.21 -6.29
N PHE A 159 34.78 5.19 -5.39
CA PHE A 159 33.85 5.17 -4.25
C PHE A 159 32.40 5.34 -4.67
N LEU A 160 32.12 6.12 -5.71
CA LEU A 160 30.76 6.19 -6.26
C LEU A 160 30.35 4.88 -6.97
N ALA A 161 31.29 4.20 -7.62
CA ALA A 161 31.05 2.90 -8.25
C ALA A 161 30.68 1.83 -7.21
N PHE A 162 31.34 1.86 -6.05
CA PHE A 162 31.15 0.97 -4.89
C PHE A 162 30.40 1.63 -3.72
N SER A 163 29.38 2.46 -3.99
CA SER A 163 28.50 2.96 -2.94
C SER A 163 27.18 2.20 -2.94
N THR A 164 26.81 1.65 -1.78
CA THR A 164 25.53 0.93 -1.58
C THR A 164 24.34 1.78 -2.02
N SER A 165 24.25 3.02 -1.52
CA SER A 165 23.13 3.93 -1.80
C SER A 165 22.99 4.30 -3.27
N HIS A 166 24.12 4.39 -4.00
CA HIS A 166 24.08 4.65 -5.44
C HIS A 166 23.80 3.40 -6.26
N ILE A 167 24.33 2.23 -5.86
CA ILE A 167 24.12 0.98 -6.58
C ILE A 167 22.66 0.55 -6.54
N THR A 168 21.98 0.60 -5.38
CA THR A 168 20.57 0.17 -5.25
C THR A 168 19.61 0.97 -6.14
N ARG A 169 20.02 2.16 -6.58
CA ARG A 169 19.25 3.08 -7.43
C ARG A 169 19.82 3.22 -8.84
N THR A 170 20.83 2.44 -9.20
CA THR A 170 21.42 2.37 -10.56
C THR A 170 21.73 0.94 -10.99
N SER A 171 21.23 -0.05 -10.24
CA SER A 171 21.34 -1.46 -10.56
C SER A 171 20.42 -1.81 -11.73
N LEU A 172 20.72 -2.94 -12.37
CA LEU A 172 19.89 -3.48 -13.44
C LEU A 172 18.40 -3.52 -13.03
N GLY A 173 17.54 -3.01 -13.91
CA GLY A 173 16.09 -2.95 -13.71
C GLY A 173 15.57 -1.71 -12.97
N PHE A 174 16.39 -0.93 -12.24
CA PHE A 174 15.94 0.27 -11.52
C PHE A 174 15.79 1.48 -12.47
N PHE A 175 14.81 1.45 -13.37
CA PHE A 175 14.57 2.47 -14.39
C PHE A 175 13.77 3.67 -13.86
N ASP A 176 14.39 4.46 -12.99
CA ASP A 176 13.73 5.61 -12.32
C ASP A 176 14.51 6.94 -12.45
N ASP A 177 13.87 8.02 -11.99
CA ASP A 177 14.33 9.42 -12.03
C ASP A 177 15.76 9.63 -11.48
N GLU A 178 16.13 8.92 -10.40
CA GLU A 178 17.42 9.06 -9.74
C GLU A 178 18.61 8.73 -10.66
N THR A 179 18.43 7.81 -11.61
CA THR A 179 19.50 7.34 -12.51
C THR A 179 20.07 8.46 -13.37
N ILE A 180 19.19 9.31 -13.92
CA ILE A 180 19.56 10.49 -14.70
C ILE A 180 19.79 11.68 -13.78
N GLY A 181 18.99 11.80 -12.71
CA GLY A 181 19.03 12.92 -11.78
C GLY A 181 20.42 13.17 -11.20
N ILE A 182 21.11 12.13 -10.70
CA ILE A 182 22.46 12.27 -10.13
C ILE A 182 23.47 12.57 -11.22
N PHE A 183 23.41 11.85 -12.34
CA PHE A 183 24.31 12.06 -13.47
C PHE A 183 24.34 13.53 -13.88
N THR A 184 23.16 14.09 -14.14
CA THR A 184 23.03 15.47 -14.58
C THR A 184 23.32 16.46 -13.45
N MET A 185 23.03 16.13 -12.19
CA MET A 185 23.44 16.93 -11.03
C MET A 185 24.97 17.11 -10.96
N LEU A 186 25.74 16.04 -11.16
CA LEU A 186 27.20 16.12 -11.17
C LEU A 186 27.73 16.91 -12.37
N LEU A 187 27.11 16.77 -13.54
CA LEU A 187 27.43 17.59 -14.71
C LEU A 187 27.14 19.07 -14.46
N PHE A 188 26.01 19.40 -13.84
CA PHE A 188 25.66 20.76 -13.46
C PHE A 188 26.72 21.38 -12.55
N PHE A 189 27.10 20.69 -11.46
CA PHE A 189 28.14 21.16 -10.56
C PHE A 189 29.50 21.31 -11.26
N MET A 190 29.87 20.35 -12.11
CA MET A 190 31.12 20.40 -12.87
C MET A 190 31.14 21.61 -13.83
N PHE A 191 30.09 21.81 -14.62
CA PHE A 191 30.02 22.93 -15.57
C PHE A 191 29.98 24.27 -14.84
N TYR A 192 29.25 24.37 -13.73
CA TYR A 192 29.18 25.60 -12.93
C TYR A 192 30.55 25.98 -12.33
N LEU A 193 31.26 25.03 -11.69
CA LEU A 193 32.60 25.28 -11.16
C LEU A 193 33.61 25.61 -12.27
N LYS A 194 33.52 24.95 -13.43
CA LYS A 194 34.33 25.27 -14.61
C LYS A 194 34.05 26.66 -15.16
N ALA A 195 32.81 27.12 -15.10
CA ALA A 195 32.43 28.47 -15.52
C ALA A 195 33.03 29.54 -14.60
N LEU A 196 33.11 29.26 -13.30
CA LEU A 196 33.70 30.15 -12.29
C LEU A 196 35.24 30.18 -12.29
N SER A 197 35.89 29.16 -12.86
CA SER A 197 37.36 29.08 -12.87
C SER A 197 38.00 30.28 -13.57
N ASN A 198 38.95 30.93 -12.90
CA ASN A 198 39.67 32.10 -13.43
C ASN A 198 40.66 31.77 -14.56
N SER A 199 41.02 30.49 -14.72
CA SER A 199 41.98 30.04 -15.72
C SER A 199 41.45 30.10 -17.16
N LYS A 200 40.13 30.22 -17.33
CA LYS A 200 39.48 30.21 -18.64
C LYS A 200 39.05 31.61 -19.07
N PRO A 201 39.06 31.89 -20.39
CA PRO A 201 38.54 33.14 -20.94
C PRO A 201 37.02 33.21 -20.77
N LEU A 202 36.49 34.43 -20.68
CA LEU A 202 35.07 34.69 -20.38
C LEU A 202 34.11 34.00 -21.38
N ARG A 203 34.47 33.93 -22.67
CA ARG A 203 33.67 33.25 -23.70
C ARG A 203 33.43 31.77 -23.38
N ILE A 204 34.48 31.09 -22.91
CA ILE A 204 34.40 29.68 -22.52
C ILE A 204 33.61 29.54 -21.21
N SER A 205 33.76 30.47 -20.26
CA SER A 205 32.92 30.50 -19.05
C SER A 205 31.44 30.65 -19.37
N ILE A 206 31.07 31.48 -20.35
CA ILE A 206 29.67 31.63 -20.80
C ILE A 206 29.13 30.31 -21.37
N ILE A 207 29.89 29.61 -22.21
CA ILE A 207 29.48 28.30 -22.75
C ILE A 207 29.24 27.31 -21.61
N TYR A 208 30.13 27.25 -20.62
CA TYR A 208 29.93 26.39 -19.45
C TYR A 208 28.74 26.83 -18.59
N ALA A 209 28.46 28.12 -18.47
CA ALA A 209 27.28 28.62 -17.76
C ALA A 209 25.97 28.23 -18.46
N LEU A 210 25.93 28.27 -19.80
CA LEU A 210 24.81 27.79 -20.61
C LEU A 210 24.63 26.28 -20.45
N LEU A 211 25.71 25.50 -20.54
CA LEU A 211 25.68 24.04 -20.32
C LEU A 211 25.24 23.68 -18.90
N ALA A 212 25.64 24.46 -17.89
CA ALA A 212 25.17 24.30 -16.52
C ALA A 212 23.66 24.55 -16.43
N GLY A 213 23.15 25.63 -17.03
CA GLY A 213 21.71 25.92 -17.04
C GLY A 213 20.89 24.85 -17.75
N LEU A 214 21.34 24.40 -18.93
CA LEU A 214 20.71 23.28 -19.65
C LEU A 214 20.74 21.97 -18.86
N SER A 215 21.84 21.69 -18.16
CA SER A 215 21.93 20.53 -17.26
C SER A 215 20.93 20.66 -16.11
N LEU A 216 20.82 21.84 -15.49
CA LEU A 216 19.84 22.07 -14.43
C LEU A 216 18.39 21.91 -14.93
N SER A 217 18.10 22.38 -16.15
CA SER A 217 16.80 22.18 -16.79
C SER A 217 16.49 20.72 -17.06
N TYR A 218 17.48 19.96 -17.52
CA TYR A 218 17.30 18.53 -17.79
C TYR A 218 17.09 17.71 -16.51
N ILE A 219 17.72 18.10 -15.39
CA ILE A 219 17.33 17.60 -14.05
C ILE A 219 15.87 17.95 -13.79
N GLY A 220 15.45 19.19 -14.03
CA GLY A 220 14.06 19.60 -13.81
C GLY A 220 13.02 18.91 -14.69
N MET A 221 13.41 18.42 -15.85
CA MET A 221 12.58 17.56 -16.72
C MET A 221 12.53 16.10 -16.24
N SER A 222 13.50 15.65 -15.45
CA SER A 222 13.67 14.25 -15.08
C SER A 222 13.32 13.98 -13.62
N TRP A 223 13.66 14.87 -12.69
CA TRP A 223 13.61 14.61 -11.25
C TRP A 223 13.21 15.85 -10.43
N GLY A 224 12.20 15.66 -9.56
CA GLY A 224 11.68 16.74 -8.71
C GLY A 224 12.68 17.28 -7.66
N ALA A 225 13.78 16.56 -7.39
CA ALA A 225 14.83 17.01 -6.49
C ALA A 225 15.72 18.12 -7.09
N LEU A 226 15.43 18.63 -8.29
CA LEU A 226 16.07 19.80 -8.91
C LEU A 226 16.22 21.00 -7.95
N ARG A 227 15.28 21.14 -7.00
CA ARG A 227 15.25 22.18 -5.98
C ARG A 227 16.52 22.19 -5.13
N TYR A 228 17.09 21.01 -4.87
CA TYR A 228 18.30 20.87 -4.07
C TYR A 228 19.56 21.44 -4.77
N PRO A 229 20.01 20.96 -5.95
CA PRO A 229 21.18 21.51 -6.61
C PRO A 229 21.01 22.99 -6.97
N ALA A 230 19.79 23.41 -7.35
CA ALA A 230 19.49 24.82 -7.58
C ALA A 230 19.71 25.67 -6.32
N SER A 231 19.16 25.25 -5.17
CA SER A 231 19.29 26.00 -3.91
C SER A 231 20.71 25.94 -3.36
N LEU A 232 21.44 24.83 -3.57
CA LEU A 232 22.83 24.68 -3.13
C LEU A 232 23.76 25.68 -3.83
N ILE A 233 23.63 25.85 -5.15
CA ILE A 233 24.43 26.83 -5.90
C ILE A 233 24.07 28.26 -5.48
N ALA A 234 22.79 28.51 -5.18
CA ALA A 234 22.35 29.78 -4.64
C ALA A 234 22.98 30.07 -3.27
N LEU A 235 22.95 29.11 -2.35
CA LEU A 235 23.61 29.20 -1.05
C LEU A 235 25.12 29.38 -1.19
N PHE A 236 25.77 28.62 -2.07
CA PHE A 236 27.20 28.75 -2.36
C PHE A 236 27.55 30.16 -2.83
N THR A 237 26.76 30.71 -3.74
CA THR A 237 26.90 32.07 -4.26
C THR A 237 26.75 33.11 -3.14
N LEU A 238 25.74 32.95 -2.29
CA LEU A 238 25.49 33.82 -1.14
C LEU A 238 26.67 33.79 -0.15
N VAL A 239 27.20 32.60 0.15
CA VAL A 239 28.38 32.42 1.03
C VAL A 239 29.63 33.07 0.43
N LEU A 240 29.83 32.99 -0.89
CA LEU A 240 30.95 33.70 -1.55
C LEU A 240 30.85 35.22 -1.40
N VAL A 241 29.63 35.78 -1.45
CA VAL A 241 29.40 37.21 -1.20
C VAL A 241 29.73 37.55 0.25
N PHE A 242 29.26 36.76 1.23
CA PHE A 242 29.56 36.99 2.65
C PHE A 242 31.06 36.89 3.00
N ILE A 243 31.78 35.96 2.39
CA ILE A 243 33.24 35.80 2.57
C ILE A 243 34.03 36.89 1.81
N LYS A 244 33.34 37.87 1.19
CA LYS A 244 33.93 38.95 0.39
C LYS A 244 34.77 38.46 -0.80
N ARG A 245 34.41 37.30 -1.38
CA ARG A 245 35.05 36.71 -2.56
C ARG A 245 34.21 36.86 -3.83
N TYR A 246 33.44 37.94 -3.89
CA TYR A 246 32.63 38.27 -5.05
C TYR A 246 33.50 38.66 -6.26
N THR A 247 33.07 38.26 -7.46
CA THR A 247 33.65 38.70 -8.73
C THR A 247 32.54 38.99 -9.72
N THR A 248 32.74 39.91 -10.67
CA THR A 248 31.75 40.18 -11.74
C THR A 248 31.49 38.92 -12.60
N ARG A 249 32.46 38.00 -12.66
CA ARG A 249 32.29 36.68 -13.29
C ARG A 249 31.22 35.83 -12.61
N LEU A 250 31.16 35.86 -11.27
CA LEU A 250 30.14 35.14 -10.49
C LEU A 250 28.73 35.62 -10.88
N LEU A 251 28.53 36.94 -10.99
CA LEU A 251 27.25 37.51 -11.46
C LEU A 251 26.90 37.02 -12.87
N ILE A 252 27.82 37.13 -13.84
CA ILE A 252 27.57 36.72 -15.23
C ILE A 252 27.21 35.23 -15.31
N VAL A 253 27.99 34.37 -14.65
CA VAL A 253 27.76 32.92 -14.65
C VAL A 253 26.41 32.59 -13.99
N TYR A 254 26.13 33.16 -12.83
CA TYR A 254 24.86 32.94 -12.12
C TYR A 254 23.66 33.38 -12.97
N SER A 255 23.69 34.59 -13.54
CA SER A 255 22.62 35.12 -14.38
C SER A 255 22.35 34.25 -15.61
N ILE A 256 23.41 33.80 -16.30
CA ILE A 256 23.25 32.98 -17.51
C ILE A 256 22.72 31.58 -17.17
N THR A 257 23.23 30.97 -16.10
CA THR A 257 22.80 29.64 -15.66
C THR A 257 21.33 29.63 -15.23
N TYR A 258 20.89 30.55 -14.38
CA TYR A 258 19.48 30.58 -13.96
C TYR A 258 18.57 31.16 -15.04
N GLY A 259 19.04 32.11 -15.85
CA GLY A 259 18.27 32.63 -16.97
C GLY A 259 17.92 31.55 -18.00
N THR A 260 18.90 30.73 -18.40
CA THR A 260 18.63 29.58 -19.29
C THR A 260 17.76 28.51 -18.64
N PHE A 261 17.94 28.28 -17.33
CA PHE A 261 17.09 27.38 -16.55
C PHE A 261 15.62 27.82 -16.59
N PHE A 262 15.33 29.08 -16.24
CA PHE A 262 13.95 29.59 -16.24
C PHE A 262 13.32 29.59 -17.63
N LEU A 263 14.06 29.95 -18.69
CA LEU A 263 13.54 29.96 -20.07
C LEU A 263 13.03 28.60 -20.55
N THR A 264 13.63 27.52 -20.05
CA THR A 264 13.31 26.15 -20.49
C THR A 264 12.33 25.46 -19.54
N ILE A 265 12.50 25.60 -18.23
CA ILE A 265 11.69 24.87 -17.25
C ILE A 265 10.23 25.35 -17.20
N LEU A 266 9.99 26.63 -17.48
CA LEU A 266 8.63 27.20 -17.49
C LEU A 266 7.75 26.65 -18.61
N GLN A 267 8.35 26.04 -19.64
CA GLN A 267 7.65 25.38 -20.72
C GLN A 267 7.16 23.97 -20.34
N LEU A 268 7.64 23.41 -19.22
CA LEU A 268 7.24 22.09 -18.78
C LEU A 268 5.84 22.14 -18.14
N PRO A 269 4.82 21.43 -18.65
CA PRO A 269 3.44 21.55 -18.17
C PRO A 269 3.25 21.26 -16.67
N LYS A 270 4.01 20.32 -16.11
CA LYS A 270 3.97 19.96 -14.68
C LYS A 270 4.38 21.08 -13.72
N LEU A 271 5.39 21.87 -14.09
CA LEU A 271 5.89 22.97 -13.25
C LEU A 271 5.23 24.29 -13.65
N GLY A 272 5.17 24.57 -14.95
CA GLY A 272 4.54 25.75 -15.54
C GLY A 272 4.97 27.06 -14.89
N TYR A 273 4.09 28.06 -14.99
CA TYR A 273 4.29 29.37 -14.34
C TYR A 273 4.15 29.32 -12.82
N SER A 274 3.45 28.32 -12.29
CA SER A 274 3.31 28.10 -10.84
C SER A 274 4.64 27.86 -10.14
N PHE A 275 5.68 27.47 -10.88
CA PHE A 275 6.99 27.26 -10.32
C PHE A 275 7.69 28.57 -9.94
N ILE A 276 7.38 29.71 -10.56
CA ILE A 276 7.99 31.02 -10.24
C ILE A 276 7.55 31.52 -8.86
N THR A 277 6.32 31.18 -8.47
CA THR A 277 5.69 31.62 -7.22
C THR A 277 6.09 30.79 -6.00
N GLU A 278 6.82 29.69 -6.19
CA GLU A 278 7.30 28.82 -5.11
C GLU A 278 8.45 29.48 -4.32
N TRP A 279 8.50 29.30 -2.99
CA TRP A 279 9.57 29.86 -2.15
C TRP A 279 10.99 29.50 -2.63
N SER A 280 11.17 28.27 -3.13
CA SER A 280 12.48 27.79 -3.58
C SER A 280 13.00 28.58 -4.79
N THR A 281 12.14 29.00 -5.71
CA THR A 281 12.55 29.76 -6.92
C THR A 281 12.66 31.24 -6.63
N LEU A 282 11.77 31.78 -5.80
CA LEU A 282 11.87 33.15 -5.29
C LEU A 282 13.22 33.38 -4.59
N ALA A 283 13.73 32.40 -3.84
CA ALA A 283 15.06 32.48 -3.25
C ALA A 283 16.19 32.59 -4.30
N LEU A 284 16.09 31.89 -5.44
CA LEU A 284 17.07 31.97 -6.53
C LEU A 284 17.09 33.35 -7.17
N ILE A 285 15.89 33.93 -7.39
CA ILE A 285 15.70 35.27 -7.94
C ILE A 285 16.19 36.33 -6.93
N LEU A 286 15.90 36.16 -5.65
CA LEU A 286 16.39 37.05 -4.59
C LEU A 286 17.92 37.12 -4.57
N ILE A 287 18.60 35.98 -4.70
CA ILE A 287 20.07 35.94 -4.74
C ILE A 287 20.61 36.62 -6.01
N LEU A 288 19.93 36.49 -7.15
CA LEU A 288 20.27 37.26 -8.36
C LEU A 288 20.18 38.77 -8.11
N ILE A 289 19.09 39.22 -7.47
CA ILE A 289 18.89 40.64 -7.12
C ILE A 289 20.01 41.11 -6.18
N ILE A 290 20.36 40.33 -5.15
CA ILE A 290 21.46 40.64 -4.23
C ILE A 290 22.79 40.81 -4.98
N LEU A 291 23.10 39.93 -5.95
CA LEU A 291 24.34 40.03 -6.73
C LEU A 291 24.38 41.30 -7.60
N VAL A 292 23.27 41.63 -8.28
CA VAL A 292 23.17 42.84 -9.10
C VAL A 292 23.37 44.08 -8.24
N LEU A 293 22.74 44.10 -7.06
CA LEU A 293 22.88 45.20 -6.12
C LEU A 293 24.29 45.31 -5.54
N TYR A 294 24.92 44.18 -5.24
CA TYR A 294 26.30 44.17 -4.77
C TYR A 294 27.27 44.72 -5.84
N GLU A 295 27.04 44.42 -7.13
CA GLU A 295 27.79 45.02 -8.23
C GLU A 295 27.56 46.53 -8.34
N ILE A 296 26.31 47.00 -8.24
CA ILE A 296 25.98 48.44 -8.24
C ILE A 296 26.65 49.13 -7.05
N PHE A 297 26.55 48.55 -5.85
CA PHE A 297 27.14 49.06 -4.62
C PHE A 297 28.66 49.20 -4.72
N ASN A 298 29.33 48.26 -5.40
CA ASN A 298 30.78 48.33 -5.63
C ASN A 298 31.17 49.39 -6.68
N ARG A 299 30.28 49.70 -7.64
CA ARG A 299 30.52 50.73 -8.68
C ARG A 299 30.27 52.15 -8.17
N VAL A 300 29.40 52.33 -7.19
CA VAL A 300 29.10 53.63 -6.59
C VAL A 300 30.24 54.05 -5.65
N LYS A 301 30.88 55.19 -5.94
CA LYS A 301 32.01 55.71 -5.16
C LYS A 301 31.60 56.53 -3.93
N SER A 302 30.46 57.22 -3.98
CA SER A 302 29.98 58.12 -2.91
C SER A 302 29.36 57.36 -1.73
N PHE A 303 29.66 57.78 -0.50
CA PHE A 303 29.05 57.25 0.73
C PHE A 303 27.52 57.42 0.74
N TYR A 304 27.04 58.62 0.39
CA TYR A 304 25.60 58.88 0.29
C TYR A 304 24.95 58.04 -0.82
N GLY A 305 25.65 57.86 -1.94
CA GLY A 305 25.17 56.97 -3.02
C GLY A 305 25.03 55.52 -2.56
N LYS A 306 25.97 55.00 -1.76
CA LYS A 306 25.89 53.68 -1.15
C LYS A 306 24.72 53.56 -0.17
N LEU A 307 24.48 54.59 0.64
CA LEU A 307 23.33 54.66 1.56
C LEU A 307 22.00 54.65 0.81
N PHE A 308 21.88 55.43 -0.27
CA PHE A 308 20.67 55.46 -1.11
C PHE A 308 20.40 54.11 -1.80
N VAL A 309 21.42 53.42 -2.32
CA VAL A 309 21.27 52.08 -2.90
C VAL A 309 20.80 51.08 -1.85
N LEU A 310 21.35 51.13 -0.63
CA LEU A 310 20.95 50.24 0.46
C LEU A 310 19.50 50.51 0.93
N LEU A 311 19.13 51.77 1.15
CA LEU A 311 17.77 52.15 1.55
C LEU A 311 16.76 51.85 0.45
N GLY A 312 17.10 52.13 -0.81
CA GLY A 312 16.28 51.77 -1.97
C GLY A 312 16.08 50.26 -2.10
N PHE A 313 17.11 49.46 -1.80
CA PHE A 313 16.99 48.02 -1.76
C PHE A 313 16.04 47.53 -0.66
N ILE A 314 16.23 48.02 0.58
CA ILE A 314 15.36 47.63 1.70
C ILE A 314 13.92 48.02 1.40
N ALA A 315 13.69 49.23 0.89
CA ALA A 315 12.36 49.68 0.48
C ALA A 315 11.77 48.78 -0.61
N CYS A 316 12.53 48.45 -1.67
CA CYS A 316 12.08 47.59 -2.77
C CYS A 316 11.80 46.15 -2.32
N LEU A 317 12.59 45.62 -1.37
CA LEU A 317 12.39 44.30 -0.81
C LEU A 317 11.14 44.26 0.09
N ILE A 318 10.93 45.26 0.94
CA ILE A 318 9.73 45.37 1.77
C ILE A 318 8.48 45.53 0.90
N THR A 319 8.48 46.46 -0.07
CA THR A 319 7.33 46.70 -0.94
C THR A 319 7.05 45.51 -1.85
N GLY A 320 8.09 44.91 -2.45
CA GLY A 320 7.95 43.71 -3.29
C GLY A 320 7.39 42.52 -2.50
N THR A 321 7.89 42.28 -1.29
CA THR A 321 7.39 41.19 -0.44
C THR A 321 5.96 41.46 0.02
N TYR A 322 5.65 42.71 0.39
CA TYR A 322 4.29 43.11 0.78
C TYR A 322 3.29 42.93 -0.37
N ILE A 323 3.63 43.36 -1.59
CA ILE A 323 2.78 43.19 -2.77
C ILE A 323 2.53 41.70 -3.04
N LEU A 324 3.60 40.89 -3.09
CA LEU A 324 3.51 39.46 -3.34
C LEU A 324 2.69 38.72 -2.26
N TRP A 325 2.84 39.13 -1.00
CA TRP A 325 2.06 38.61 0.11
C TRP A 325 0.59 39.01 0.02
N SER A 326 0.29 40.29 -0.23
CA SER A 326 -1.08 40.81 -0.30
C SER A 326 -1.90 40.20 -1.43
N GLN A 327 -1.25 39.79 -2.53
CA GLN A 327 -1.90 39.14 -3.66
C GLN A 327 -2.02 37.61 -3.49
N GLY A 328 -1.53 37.04 -2.38
CA GLY A 328 -1.56 35.59 -2.16
C GLY A 328 -0.74 34.79 -3.18
N LEU A 329 0.17 35.44 -3.90
CA LEU A 329 0.95 34.82 -4.97
C LEU A 329 2.10 33.95 -4.44
N ILE A 330 2.43 34.02 -3.15
CA ILE A 330 3.49 33.21 -2.55
C ILE A 330 2.91 31.83 -2.18
N ALA A 331 3.17 30.84 -3.02
CA ALA A 331 2.72 29.47 -2.78
C ALA A 331 3.65 28.77 -1.77
N PRO A 332 3.13 28.16 -0.68
CA PRO A 332 3.97 27.45 0.28
C PRO A 332 4.70 26.27 -0.37
N LEU A 333 5.85 25.91 0.20
CA LEU A 333 6.62 24.75 -0.25
C LEU A 333 5.79 23.47 -0.14
N ALA A 334 5.83 22.59 -1.14
CA ALA A 334 5.05 21.36 -1.12
C ALA A 334 5.35 20.52 0.13
N GLY A 335 4.32 19.87 0.71
CA GLY A 335 4.39 19.22 2.02
C GLY A 335 5.57 18.27 2.21
N LYS A 336 5.91 17.46 1.18
CA LYS A 336 7.08 16.57 1.21
C LYS A 336 8.40 17.32 1.40
N PHE A 337 8.59 18.47 0.74
CA PHE A 337 9.81 19.27 0.88
C PHE A 337 9.83 20.05 2.20
N ALA A 338 8.67 20.50 2.68
CA ALA A 338 8.55 21.12 4.00
C ALA A 338 8.93 20.13 5.13
N ALA A 339 8.47 18.88 5.04
CA ALA A 339 8.80 17.82 6.01
C ALA A 339 10.29 17.40 6.00
N ILE A 340 11.00 17.69 4.91
CA ILE A 340 12.45 17.48 4.82
C ILE A 340 13.18 18.59 5.59
N VAL A 341 12.76 19.85 5.40
CA VAL A 341 13.35 21.02 6.06
C VAL A 341 13.05 21.01 7.56
N ASN A 342 11.80 20.73 7.94
CA ASN A 342 11.36 20.56 9.31
C ASN A 342 10.82 19.13 9.53
N PRO A 343 11.62 18.20 10.09
CA PRO A 343 11.18 16.82 10.33
C PRO A 343 9.95 16.68 11.24
N LEU A 344 9.65 17.66 12.09
CA LEU A 344 8.58 17.58 13.09
C LEU A 344 7.18 17.60 12.47
N THR A 345 6.99 18.29 11.35
CA THR A 345 5.69 18.38 10.66
C THR A 345 5.30 17.08 9.92
N ARG A 346 6.21 16.11 9.84
CA ARG A 346 5.97 14.81 9.18
C ARG A 346 4.94 13.95 9.90
N ALA A 347 4.90 14.02 11.24
CA ALA A 347 3.95 13.26 12.04
C ALA A 347 2.49 13.63 11.75
N GLU A 348 2.26 14.83 11.20
CA GLU A 348 0.94 15.32 10.80
C GLU A 348 0.56 14.89 9.37
N MET A 349 1.45 14.20 8.64
CA MET A 349 1.25 13.77 7.25
C MET A 349 1.38 12.23 7.09
N PRO A 350 0.35 11.45 7.43
CA PRO A 350 0.41 9.98 7.43
C PRO A 350 0.83 9.35 6.10
N LEU A 351 0.42 9.91 4.96
CA LEU A 351 0.80 9.42 3.63
C LEU A 351 2.30 9.60 3.34
N VAL A 352 2.88 10.69 3.83
CA VAL A 352 4.33 10.93 3.69
C VAL A 352 5.09 10.02 4.65
N GLU A 353 4.58 9.82 5.87
CA GLU A 353 5.19 8.95 6.89
C GLU A 353 5.12 7.45 6.52
N SER A 354 4.07 7.02 5.80
CA SER A 354 3.87 5.60 5.46
C SER A 354 4.93 5.04 4.53
N VAL A 355 5.57 5.89 3.73
CA VAL A 355 6.65 5.49 2.83
C VAL A 355 7.91 5.22 3.64
N ALA A 356 8.39 3.98 3.63
CA ALA A 356 9.56 3.56 4.41
C ALA A 356 10.80 4.43 4.13
N GLU A 357 10.96 4.90 2.89
CA GLU A 357 12.08 5.75 2.46
C GLU A 357 12.09 7.15 3.09
N HIS A 358 10.94 7.62 3.59
CA HIS A 358 10.80 8.93 4.22
C HIS A 358 11.09 8.91 5.72
N ARG A 359 11.51 7.77 6.28
CA ARG A 359 11.90 7.69 7.70
C ARG A 359 13.24 8.40 7.95
N PRO A 360 13.48 8.90 9.18
CA PRO A 360 14.78 9.42 9.57
C PRO A 360 15.86 8.34 9.53
N GLY A 361 17.07 8.71 9.13
CA GLY A 361 18.22 7.80 9.15
C GLY A 361 18.76 7.61 10.57
N THR A 362 19.07 6.37 10.92
CA THR A 362 19.76 6.05 12.18
C THR A 362 21.27 6.03 11.95
N TRP A 363 22.08 6.23 12.99
CA TRP A 363 23.54 6.08 12.86
C TRP A 363 23.94 4.72 12.26
N SER A 364 23.24 3.65 12.66
CA SER A 364 23.43 2.32 12.09
C SER A 364 23.20 2.30 10.58
N SER A 365 22.12 2.89 10.07
CA SER A 365 21.85 2.89 8.62
C SER A 365 22.93 3.64 7.84
N PHE A 366 23.40 4.78 8.35
CA PHE A 366 24.52 5.51 7.74
C PHE A 366 25.80 4.68 7.70
N PHE A 367 26.14 4.00 8.80
CA PHE A 367 27.34 3.17 8.84
C PHE A 367 27.23 1.93 7.93
N TYR A 368 26.06 1.31 7.83
CA TYR A 368 25.82 0.22 6.88
C TYR A 368 25.94 0.67 5.41
N GLU A 369 25.48 1.88 5.09
CA GLU A 369 25.51 2.39 3.71
C GLU A 369 26.90 2.87 3.27
N PHE A 370 27.65 3.53 4.15
CA PHE A 370 28.88 4.24 3.79
C PHE A 370 30.16 3.71 4.46
N GLY A 371 30.03 2.95 5.55
CA GLY A 371 31.16 2.35 6.29
C GLY A 371 32.28 3.35 6.61
N ALA A 372 33.50 2.98 6.22
CA ALA A 372 34.70 3.79 6.49
C ALA A 372 34.73 5.13 5.73
N LEU A 373 33.96 5.28 4.66
CA LEU A 373 33.89 6.54 3.90
C LEU A 373 33.32 7.69 4.74
N LEU A 374 32.47 7.41 5.74
CA LEU A 374 32.03 8.46 6.66
C LEU A 374 33.20 9.07 7.43
N ILE A 375 34.06 8.22 7.99
CA ILE A 375 35.22 8.65 8.78
C ILE A 375 36.24 9.35 7.88
N LEU A 376 36.52 8.79 6.70
CA LEU A 376 37.45 9.40 5.73
C LEU A 376 36.90 10.72 5.17
N GLY A 377 35.59 10.84 5.01
CA GLY A 377 34.90 12.06 4.64
C GLY A 377 35.06 13.19 5.66
N LEU A 378 35.08 12.88 6.97
CA LEU A 378 35.36 13.86 8.02
C LEU A 378 36.78 14.42 7.92
N PHE A 379 37.78 13.59 7.64
CA PHE A 379 39.14 14.05 7.37
C PHE A 379 39.20 14.93 6.12
N GLY A 380 38.50 14.52 5.05
CA GLY A 380 38.33 15.32 3.84
C GLY A 380 37.74 16.71 4.12
N PHE A 381 36.68 16.75 4.93
CA PHE A 381 36.04 17.99 5.35
C PHE A 381 37.03 18.91 6.08
N PHE A 382 37.78 18.37 7.03
CA PHE A 382 38.80 19.09 7.77
C PHE A 382 39.88 19.69 6.85
N PHE A 383 40.43 18.91 5.92
CA PHE A 383 41.44 19.39 4.98
C PHE A 383 40.90 20.43 3.98
N SER A 384 39.67 20.26 3.51
CA SER A 384 39.01 21.27 2.67
C SER A 384 38.80 22.59 3.42
N LEU A 385 38.46 22.53 4.71
CA LEU A 385 38.31 23.70 5.57
C LEU A 385 39.63 24.46 5.79
N GLN A 386 40.75 23.75 5.80
CA GLN A 386 42.08 24.36 5.88
C GLN A 386 42.49 25.08 4.59
N LYS A 387 42.23 24.47 3.43
CA LYS A 387 42.64 25.04 2.12
C LYS A 387 41.81 26.25 1.71
N ARG A 388 40.50 26.26 2.03
CA ARG A 388 39.57 27.36 1.74
C ARG A 388 39.57 27.80 0.25
N GLY A 389 39.77 26.89 -0.70
CA GLY A 389 39.58 27.18 -2.13
C GLY A 389 38.11 27.44 -2.48
N ILE A 390 37.84 28.07 -3.62
CA ILE A 390 36.45 28.28 -4.10
C ILE A 390 35.74 26.92 -4.26
N ASN A 391 36.43 25.95 -4.86
CA ASN A 391 35.92 24.59 -5.01
C ASN A 391 35.73 23.91 -3.64
N ASP A 392 36.65 24.11 -2.69
CA ASP A 392 36.54 23.54 -1.34
C ASP A 392 35.32 24.10 -0.57
N ILE A 393 35.02 25.40 -0.70
CA ILE A 393 33.82 26.01 -0.09
C ILE A 393 32.56 25.37 -0.65
N PHE A 394 32.50 25.16 -1.98
CA PHE A 394 31.38 24.44 -2.59
C PHE A 394 31.23 23.03 -2.02
N LEU A 395 32.33 22.27 -1.92
CA LEU A 395 32.30 20.90 -1.41
C LEU A 395 31.91 20.82 0.07
N ILE A 396 32.36 21.76 0.90
CA ILE A 396 31.97 21.89 2.32
C ILE A 396 30.46 22.10 2.44
N LEU A 397 29.91 23.04 1.66
CA LEU A 397 28.47 23.30 1.66
C LEU A 397 27.70 22.09 1.16
N PHE A 398 28.15 21.47 0.07
CA PHE A 398 27.53 20.28 -0.49
C PHE A 398 27.51 19.12 0.52
N GLY A 399 28.62 18.90 1.24
CA GLY A 399 28.72 17.89 2.29
C GLY A 399 27.79 18.17 3.47
N LEU A 400 27.84 19.37 4.05
CA LEU A 400 27.03 19.71 5.23
C LEU A 400 25.53 19.69 4.93
N SER A 401 25.11 20.28 3.80
CA SER A 401 23.70 20.27 3.42
C SER A 401 23.22 18.84 3.15
N SER A 402 23.98 18.05 2.37
CA SER A 402 23.56 16.68 2.04
C SER A 402 23.51 15.76 3.25
N ILE A 403 24.40 15.92 4.24
CA ILE A 403 24.33 15.17 5.51
C ILE A 403 23.04 15.50 6.26
N TYR A 404 22.67 16.78 6.37
CA TYR A 404 21.42 17.19 7.02
C TYR A 404 20.20 16.57 6.33
N PHE A 405 20.15 16.68 5.00
CA PHE A 405 19.04 16.13 4.20
C PHE A 405 18.94 14.60 4.30
N ALA A 406 20.07 13.90 4.22
CA ALA A 406 20.13 12.44 4.42
C ALA A 406 19.73 12.02 5.84
N GLY A 407 20.01 12.85 6.86
CA GLY A 407 19.60 12.58 8.23
C GLY A 407 18.09 12.68 8.41
N SER A 408 17.46 13.64 7.72
CA SER A 408 16.02 13.83 7.73
C SER A 408 15.27 12.69 7.03
N PHE A 409 15.72 12.29 5.83
CA PHE A 409 15.11 11.25 4.99
C PHE A 409 16.18 10.26 4.50
N VAL A 410 16.01 8.97 4.80
CA VAL A 410 16.93 7.91 4.31
C VAL A 410 17.02 7.89 2.78
N ARG A 411 15.93 8.20 2.06
CA ARG A 411 15.96 8.32 0.58
C ARG A 411 17.05 9.27 0.06
N LEU A 412 17.39 10.31 0.83
CA LEU A 412 18.31 11.37 0.38
C LEU A 412 19.79 11.02 0.61
N THR A 413 20.12 9.82 1.13
CA THR A 413 21.51 9.33 1.19
C THR A 413 22.16 9.24 -0.19
N ILE A 414 21.33 9.12 -1.24
CA ILE A 414 21.77 9.14 -2.63
C ILE A 414 22.39 10.48 -3.05
N ILE A 415 21.91 11.60 -2.48
CA ILE A 415 22.47 12.94 -2.71
C ILE A 415 23.75 13.15 -1.91
N LEU A 416 23.83 12.55 -0.72
CA LEU A 416 25.03 12.54 0.11
C LEU A 416 26.17 11.75 -0.53
N THR A 417 25.85 10.67 -1.25
CA THR A 417 26.85 9.75 -1.79
C THR A 417 27.95 10.46 -2.61
N PRO A 418 27.64 11.29 -3.64
CA PRO A 418 28.70 11.96 -4.39
C PRO A 418 29.52 12.95 -3.56
N ALA A 419 28.89 13.65 -2.61
CA ALA A 419 29.59 14.57 -1.72
C ALA A 419 30.58 13.82 -0.83
N LEU A 420 30.14 12.71 -0.24
CA LEU A 420 30.97 11.89 0.64
C LEU A 420 32.08 11.19 -0.15
N SER A 421 31.82 10.72 -1.38
CA SER A 421 32.85 10.15 -2.26
C SER A 421 33.97 11.15 -2.57
N LEU A 422 33.61 12.42 -2.85
CA LEU A 422 34.60 13.49 -3.08
C LEU A 422 35.40 13.82 -1.81
N LEU A 423 34.70 14.03 -0.68
CA LEU A 423 35.34 14.33 0.61
C LEU A 423 36.28 13.18 1.04
N SER A 424 35.82 11.93 0.96
CA SER A 424 36.62 10.75 1.30
C SER A 424 37.85 10.63 0.42
N SER A 425 37.72 10.94 -0.87
CA SER A 425 38.84 10.94 -1.82
C SER A 425 39.90 11.97 -1.46
N ILE A 426 39.49 13.18 -1.07
CA ILE A 426 40.40 14.21 -0.58
C ILE A 426 41.04 13.75 0.74
N GLY A 427 40.25 13.22 1.68
CA GLY A 427 40.74 12.70 2.96
C GLY A 427 41.84 11.67 2.78
N ILE A 428 41.61 10.66 1.94
CA ILE A 428 42.61 9.60 1.66
C ILE A 428 43.85 10.18 1.00
N ILE A 429 43.72 11.06 0.02
CA ILE A 429 44.88 11.62 -0.68
C ILE A 429 45.73 12.47 0.26
N GLU A 430 45.11 13.31 1.09
CA GLU A 430 45.83 14.13 2.06
C GLU A 430 46.48 13.28 3.16
N LEU A 431 45.82 12.22 3.64
CA LEU A 431 46.39 11.26 4.59
C LEU A 431 47.53 10.43 3.99
N ALA A 432 47.43 10.10 2.70
CA ALA A 432 48.45 9.32 1.98
C ALA A 432 49.66 10.15 1.55
N LYS A 433 49.55 11.48 1.45
CA LYS A 433 50.63 12.37 0.97
C LYS A 433 51.95 12.20 1.74
N PRO A 434 51.98 12.26 3.09
CA PRO A 434 53.23 12.07 3.82
C PRO A 434 53.90 10.73 3.50
N SER A 435 53.13 9.66 3.46
CA SER A 435 53.60 8.32 3.11
C SER A 435 54.13 8.22 1.68
N LEU A 436 53.45 8.85 0.73
CA LEU A 436 53.84 8.92 -0.68
C LEU A 436 55.10 9.76 -0.89
N ASP A 437 55.28 10.83 -0.13
CA ASP A 437 56.47 11.69 -0.21
C ASP A 437 57.71 10.97 0.36
N ILE A 438 57.56 10.19 1.45
CA ILE A 438 58.59 9.28 1.98
C ILE A 438 58.98 8.24 0.93
N LEU A 439 57.98 7.61 0.29
CA LEU A 439 58.21 6.59 -0.75
C LEU A 439 58.90 7.12 -2.01
N ARG A 440 58.74 8.41 -2.30
CA ARG A 440 59.29 9.08 -3.49
C ARG A 440 60.65 9.72 -3.25
N GLU A 441 61.23 9.56 -2.06
CA GLU A 441 62.50 10.20 -1.65
C GLU A 441 62.49 11.73 -1.91
N LYS A 442 61.33 12.38 -1.81
CA LYS A 442 61.30 13.84 -1.92
C LYS A 442 61.94 14.42 -0.67
N ILE A 443 63.08 15.09 -0.84
CA ILE A 443 63.77 15.81 0.23
C ILE A 443 62.81 16.86 0.79
N ILE A 444 62.24 16.59 1.97
CA ILE A 444 61.45 17.55 2.73
C ILE A 444 62.46 18.53 3.32
N PHE A 445 62.55 19.76 2.79
CA PHE A 445 63.27 20.83 3.48
C PHE A 445 62.38 21.38 4.61
N PRO A 446 62.66 21.11 5.90
CA PRO A 446 61.86 21.67 6.98
C PRO A 446 62.07 23.20 7.05
N LYS A 447 60.98 23.97 7.00
CA LYS A 447 61.01 25.45 7.14
C LYS A 447 61.40 25.94 8.55
N LYS A 448 61.51 25.06 9.55
CA LYS A 448 62.03 25.35 10.90
C LYS A 448 62.86 24.16 11.40
N LYS A 449 64.03 24.45 11.99
CA LYS A 449 64.88 23.47 12.69
C LYS A 449 64.15 22.96 13.93
N ILE A 450 63.39 21.87 13.81
CA ILE A 450 62.89 21.09 14.94
C ILE A 450 63.86 19.91 15.11
N LYS A 451 64.49 19.81 16.28
CA LYS A 451 65.36 18.69 16.67
C LYS A 451 64.49 17.45 16.94
N PHE A 452 64.05 16.76 15.88
CA PHE A 452 63.53 15.39 15.98
C PHE A 452 63.78 14.70 14.63
N GLU A 453 64.97 14.12 14.46
CA GLU A 453 65.28 13.26 13.32
C GLU A 453 64.85 11.81 13.65
N SER A 454 63.55 11.52 13.57
CA SER A 454 63.14 10.14 13.29
C SER A 454 63.06 10.02 11.77
N ARG A 455 64.09 9.44 11.13
CA ARG A 455 63.99 8.99 9.73
C ARG A 455 62.89 7.93 9.69
N VAL A 456 61.68 8.35 9.33
CA VAL A 456 60.57 7.43 9.09
C VAL A 456 60.97 6.54 7.93
N THR A 457 61.05 5.24 8.16
CA THR A 457 61.53 4.28 7.16
C THR A 457 60.47 4.04 6.08
N ARG A 458 60.90 3.55 4.90
CA ARG A 458 60.02 3.32 3.75
C ARG A 458 58.89 2.34 4.09
N GLU A 459 59.16 1.39 4.96
CA GLU A 459 58.23 0.36 5.44
C GLU A 459 57.04 1.01 6.17
N PHE A 460 57.28 2.06 6.95
CA PHE A 460 56.20 2.77 7.66
C PHE A 460 55.26 3.51 6.68
N GLY A 461 55.81 4.08 5.61
CA GLY A 461 55.01 4.69 4.53
C GLY A 461 54.13 3.66 3.81
N VAL A 462 54.67 2.47 3.51
CA VAL A 462 53.89 1.36 2.93
C VAL A 462 52.82 0.85 3.91
N ALA A 463 53.17 0.71 5.20
CA ALA A 463 52.25 0.25 6.22
C ALA A 463 51.02 1.16 6.34
N ILE A 464 51.18 2.48 6.31
CA ILE A 464 50.05 3.42 6.32
C ILE A 464 49.13 3.22 5.10
N LEU A 465 49.70 3.04 3.90
CA LEU A 465 48.90 2.79 2.69
C LEU A 465 48.15 1.46 2.77
N LEU A 466 48.75 0.42 3.35
CA LEU A 466 48.10 -0.87 3.60
C LEU A 466 46.97 -0.75 4.61
N VAL A 467 47.17 -0.01 5.71
CA VAL A 467 46.12 0.25 6.71
C VAL A 467 44.94 0.97 6.06
N LEU A 468 45.20 2.02 5.25
CA LEU A 468 44.14 2.72 4.52
C LEU A 468 43.37 1.78 3.57
N LEU A 469 44.06 0.86 2.89
CA LEU A 469 43.43 -0.13 2.02
C LEU A 469 42.54 -1.10 2.83
N ILE A 470 43.05 -1.64 3.93
CA ILE A 470 42.34 -2.58 4.81
C ILE A 470 41.09 -1.94 5.41
N VAL A 471 41.16 -0.67 5.81
CA VAL A 471 40.00 0.07 6.37
C VAL A 471 38.88 0.24 5.32
N ILE A 472 39.23 0.34 4.04
CA ILE A 472 38.27 0.52 2.95
C ILE A 472 37.66 -0.81 2.50
N THR A 473 38.39 -1.92 2.61
CA THR A 473 37.95 -3.24 2.10
C THR A 473 36.56 -3.67 2.58
N PRO A 474 36.19 -3.59 3.88
CA PRO A 474 34.85 -3.93 4.33
C PRO A 474 33.75 -3.12 3.65
N THR A 475 34.00 -1.83 3.40
CA THR A 475 33.02 -0.93 2.74
C THR A 475 32.77 -1.37 1.30
N LEU A 476 33.83 -1.73 0.56
CA LEU A 476 33.71 -2.24 -0.81
C LEU A 476 33.01 -3.60 -0.85
N TYR A 477 33.25 -4.45 0.15
CA TYR A 477 32.57 -5.74 0.29
C TYR A 477 31.06 -5.58 0.52
N TYR A 478 30.65 -4.73 1.47
CA TYR A 478 29.24 -4.46 1.74
C TYR A 478 28.51 -3.82 0.56
N ALA A 479 29.18 -2.94 -0.19
CA ALA A 479 28.61 -2.38 -1.43
C ALA A 479 28.38 -3.47 -2.48
N SER A 480 29.33 -4.41 -2.60
CA SER A 480 29.22 -5.54 -3.53
C SER A 480 28.14 -6.54 -3.11
N SER A 481 27.98 -6.80 -1.80
CA SER A 481 26.90 -7.66 -1.31
C SER A 481 25.52 -7.02 -1.50
N SER A 482 25.41 -5.70 -1.33
CA SER A 482 24.15 -4.96 -1.55
C SER A 482 23.77 -4.95 -3.02
N ALA A 483 24.75 -4.91 -3.92
CA ALA A 483 24.53 -5.03 -5.36
C ALA A 483 23.97 -6.41 -5.79
N TYR A 484 24.12 -7.43 -4.95
CA TYR A 484 23.59 -8.78 -5.18
C TYR A 484 22.09 -8.92 -4.82
N ALA A 485 21.46 -7.85 -4.32
CA ALA A 485 20.05 -7.89 -3.94
C ALA A 485 19.14 -8.29 -5.14
N PRO A 486 18.09 -9.11 -4.89
CA PRO A 486 17.14 -9.49 -5.92
C PRO A 486 16.29 -8.30 -6.38
N THR A 487 15.79 -8.38 -7.61
CA THR A 487 14.83 -7.40 -8.13
C THR A 487 13.47 -7.59 -7.44
N THR A 488 12.79 -6.49 -7.11
CA THR A 488 11.56 -6.50 -6.27
C THR A 488 10.49 -7.44 -6.82
N ILE A 489 10.25 -7.43 -8.14
CA ILE A 489 9.22 -8.25 -8.78
C ILE A 489 9.58 -9.76 -8.76
N ALA A 490 10.87 -10.10 -8.84
CA ALA A 490 11.32 -11.50 -8.84
C ALA A 490 11.09 -12.19 -7.48
N VAL A 491 11.00 -11.40 -6.41
CA VAL A 491 10.76 -11.88 -5.04
C VAL A 491 9.45 -11.37 -4.44
N SER A 492 8.53 -10.89 -5.27
CA SER A 492 7.21 -10.39 -4.82
C SER A 492 7.30 -9.34 -3.70
N SER A 493 8.27 -8.43 -3.78
CA SER A 493 8.53 -7.37 -2.79
C SER A 493 9.02 -7.85 -1.42
N ILE A 494 9.43 -9.12 -1.30
CA ILE A 494 10.03 -9.64 -0.07
C ILE A 494 11.53 -9.27 -0.03
N PRO A 495 12.02 -8.54 0.98
CA PRO A 495 13.38 -8.00 1.02
C PRO A 495 14.43 -9.04 1.45
N THR A 496 14.26 -10.29 1.05
CA THR A 496 15.19 -11.40 1.38
C THR A 496 15.67 -12.06 0.11
N ALA A 497 16.99 -12.15 -0.06
CA ALA A 497 17.60 -12.92 -1.13
C ALA A 497 17.28 -14.41 -0.92
N PRO A 498 16.57 -15.06 -1.84
CA PRO A 498 16.28 -16.48 -1.71
C PRO A 498 17.59 -17.29 -1.77
N THR A 499 17.81 -18.20 -0.82
CA THR A 499 18.99 -19.09 -0.84
C THR A 499 18.66 -20.44 -1.47
N GLY A 500 19.51 -20.91 -2.40
CA GLY A 500 19.40 -22.23 -3.04
C GLY A 500 18.23 -22.36 -4.02
N GLU A 501 17.62 -23.56 -4.10
CA GLU A 501 16.45 -23.86 -4.95
C GLU A 501 15.19 -23.03 -4.62
N SER A 502 15.24 -22.19 -3.57
CA SER A 502 14.11 -21.35 -3.15
C SER A 502 13.97 -20.05 -3.96
N ALA A 503 14.84 -19.76 -4.93
CA ALA A 503 14.78 -18.55 -5.76
C ALA A 503 13.54 -18.45 -6.64
N SER A 504 13.06 -19.58 -7.18
CA SER A 504 11.81 -19.63 -7.95
C SER A 504 10.56 -19.56 -7.09
N LYS A 505 10.68 -19.63 -5.76
CA LYS A 505 9.50 -19.74 -4.88
C LYS A 505 8.72 -18.45 -4.76
N TYR A 506 9.31 -17.27 -4.95
CA TYR A 506 8.69 -15.99 -4.58
C TYR A 506 8.15 -15.17 -5.77
N GLN A 507 7.79 -15.80 -6.89
CA GLN A 507 7.26 -15.10 -8.08
C GLN A 507 5.73 -14.90 -8.06
N ASP A 508 5.11 -14.97 -6.87
CA ASP A 508 3.67 -14.88 -6.66
C ASP A 508 3.00 -13.67 -7.35
N TRP A 509 3.59 -12.47 -7.25
CA TRP A 509 3.08 -11.27 -7.91
C TRP A 509 3.14 -11.37 -9.43
N LEU A 510 4.26 -11.84 -9.99
CA LEU A 510 4.42 -11.98 -11.43
C LEU A 510 3.38 -12.95 -12.00
N GLN A 511 3.17 -14.09 -11.35
CA GLN A 511 2.14 -15.06 -11.76
C GLN A 511 0.74 -14.48 -11.68
N ALA A 512 0.41 -13.78 -10.59
CA ALA A 512 -0.89 -13.14 -10.43
C ALA A 512 -1.15 -12.07 -11.50
N LEU A 513 -0.16 -11.26 -11.83
CA LEU A 513 -0.26 -10.22 -12.85
C LEU A 513 -0.45 -10.80 -14.26
N ILE A 514 0.28 -11.87 -14.60
CA ILE A 514 0.10 -12.59 -15.87
C ILE A 514 -1.29 -13.23 -15.93
N TRP A 515 -1.72 -13.89 -14.85
CA TRP A 515 -3.05 -14.47 -14.77
C TRP A 515 -4.14 -13.40 -14.96
N MET A 516 -4.00 -12.23 -14.32
CA MET A 516 -4.92 -11.11 -14.51
C MET A 516 -4.95 -10.62 -15.95
N ARG A 517 -3.79 -10.58 -16.62
CA ARG A 517 -3.70 -10.17 -18.02
C ARG A 517 -4.51 -11.08 -18.94
N GLU A 518 -4.39 -12.39 -18.74
CA GLU A 518 -4.92 -13.42 -19.63
C GLU A 518 -6.37 -13.80 -19.33
N ASN A 519 -6.81 -13.69 -18.07
CA ASN A 519 -8.11 -14.23 -17.64
C ASN A 519 -9.16 -13.15 -17.30
N LEU A 520 -8.75 -11.94 -16.93
CA LEU A 520 -9.71 -10.87 -16.62
C LEU A 520 -10.14 -10.13 -17.88
N PRO A 521 -11.41 -9.66 -17.95
CA PRO A 521 -11.88 -8.89 -19.10
C PRO A 521 -11.14 -7.54 -19.19
N ASN A 522 -11.01 -7.00 -20.40
CA ASN A 522 -10.26 -5.76 -20.67
C ASN A 522 -10.79 -4.53 -19.90
N ASN A 523 -12.08 -4.52 -19.57
CA ASN A 523 -12.71 -3.44 -18.80
C ASN A 523 -12.68 -3.69 -17.28
N ALA A 524 -12.01 -4.75 -16.81
CA ALA A 524 -11.94 -5.05 -15.38
C ALA A 524 -11.25 -3.92 -14.61
N VAL A 525 -11.85 -3.59 -13.47
CA VAL A 525 -11.34 -2.62 -12.51
C VAL A 525 -10.86 -3.40 -11.30
N VAL A 526 -9.55 -3.36 -11.07
CA VAL A 526 -8.89 -4.05 -9.97
C VAL A 526 -8.72 -3.08 -8.81
N PHE A 527 -9.36 -3.42 -7.69
CA PHE A 527 -9.22 -2.73 -6.41
C PHE A 527 -8.07 -3.34 -5.63
N SER A 528 -7.08 -2.52 -5.30
CA SER A 528 -5.89 -2.94 -4.54
C SER A 528 -5.41 -1.79 -3.67
N TRP A 529 -4.45 -2.08 -2.78
CA TRP A 529 -3.67 -1.00 -2.18
C TRP A 529 -2.87 -0.24 -3.24
N TRP A 530 -2.55 1.03 -2.98
CA TRP A 530 -1.97 1.94 -3.98
C TRP A 530 -0.57 1.51 -4.45
N ASP A 531 0.19 0.81 -3.59
CA ASP A 531 1.55 0.30 -3.85
C ASP A 531 1.66 -0.51 -5.15
N TYR A 532 0.60 -1.23 -5.55
CA TYR A 532 0.63 -2.18 -6.66
C TYR A 532 0.04 -1.61 -7.96
N GLY A 533 -0.44 -0.36 -7.94
CA GLY A 533 -1.19 0.22 -9.05
C GLY A 533 -0.41 0.21 -10.37
N TYR A 534 0.88 0.54 -10.34
CA TYR A 534 1.73 0.52 -11.55
C TYR A 534 1.95 -0.88 -12.11
N TRP A 535 2.08 -1.90 -11.25
CA TRP A 535 2.20 -3.29 -11.71
C TRP A 535 0.91 -3.74 -12.40
N ILE A 536 -0.24 -3.44 -11.81
CA ILE A 536 -1.56 -3.78 -12.37
C ILE A 536 -1.77 -3.10 -13.73
N THR A 537 -1.44 -1.81 -13.85
CA THR A 537 -1.66 -1.08 -15.12
C THR A 537 -0.66 -1.47 -16.20
N THR A 538 0.59 -1.76 -15.84
CA THR A 538 1.67 -1.96 -16.82
C THR A 538 1.87 -3.43 -17.19
N ILE A 539 1.82 -4.35 -16.22
CA ILE A 539 2.04 -5.78 -16.46
C ILE A 539 0.72 -6.49 -16.75
N ALA A 540 -0.29 -6.29 -15.91
CA ALA A 540 -1.59 -6.97 -16.06
C ALA A 540 -2.49 -6.30 -17.12
N ASP A 541 -2.17 -5.07 -17.52
CA ASP A 541 -2.95 -4.28 -18.49
C ASP A 541 -4.43 -4.19 -18.06
N LYS A 542 -4.66 -3.81 -16.80
CA LYS A 542 -5.99 -3.63 -16.19
C LYS A 542 -6.10 -2.28 -15.49
N ARG A 543 -7.32 -1.82 -15.25
CA ARG A 543 -7.59 -0.52 -14.62
C ARG A 543 -7.35 -0.59 -13.12
N SER A 544 -6.61 0.38 -12.57
CA SER A 544 -6.37 0.53 -11.13
C SER A 544 -7.06 1.78 -10.59
N MET A 545 -7.55 1.70 -9.35
CA MET A 545 -8.18 2.86 -8.68
C MET A 545 -7.17 3.85 -8.09
N ALA A 546 -5.99 3.39 -7.71
CA ALA A 546 -4.90 4.23 -7.21
C ALA A 546 -3.56 3.62 -7.61
N ASP A 547 -2.53 4.47 -7.64
CA ASP A 547 -1.15 4.09 -7.95
C ASP A 547 -0.15 4.81 -7.03
N ASN A 548 1.14 4.47 -7.16
CA ASN A 548 2.23 5.08 -6.37
C ASN A 548 2.41 6.58 -6.62
N GLY A 549 1.79 7.14 -7.65
CA GLY A 549 1.79 8.58 -7.90
C GLY A 549 1.11 9.36 -6.78
N THR A 550 0.27 8.72 -5.95
CA THR A 550 -0.43 9.31 -4.79
C THR A 550 -1.10 10.67 -5.06
N LEU A 551 -1.64 10.84 -6.28
CA LEU A 551 -2.14 12.11 -6.80
C LEU A 551 -3.37 12.64 -6.05
N ASN A 552 -4.27 11.74 -5.64
CA ASN A 552 -5.49 12.11 -4.92
C ASN A 552 -5.61 11.37 -3.58
N PHE A 553 -5.35 12.12 -2.49
CA PHE A 553 -5.40 11.58 -1.13
C PHE A 553 -6.80 11.08 -0.76
N THR A 554 -7.87 11.77 -1.16
CA THR A 554 -9.24 11.39 -0.75
C THR A 554 -9.64 10.02 -1.31
N GLN A 555 -9.21 9.70 -2.52
CA GLN A 555 -9.45 8.40 -3.15
C GLN A 555 -8.64 7.28 -2.49
N ILE A 556 -7.38 7.53 -2.10
CA ILE A 556 -6.59 6.56 -1.33
C ILE A 556 -7.23 6.34 0.05
N ALA A 557 -7.68 7.41 0.70
CA ALA A 557 -8.33 7.33 2.00
C ALA A 557 -9.67 6.59 1.92
N LEU A 558 -10.38 6.69 0.79
CA LEU A 558 -11.57 5.90 0.50
C LEU A 558 -11.23 4.41 0.32
N ILE A 559 -10.16 4.07 -0.40
CA ILE A 559 -9.66 2.69 -0.53
C ILE A 559 -9.33 2.12 0.87
N ALA A 560 -8.61 2.90 1.68
CA ALA A 560 -8.23 2.53 3.03
C ALA A 560 -9.46 2.26 3.92
N ARG A 561 -10.44 3.17 3.89
CA ARG A 561 -11.72 3.02 4.59
C ARG A 561 -12.46 1.76 4.14
N THR A 562 -12.50 1.50 2.84
CA THR A 562 -13.21 0.35 2.25
C THR A 562 -12.60 -0.98 2.67
N PHE A 563 -11.26 -1.09 2.70
CA PHE A 563 -10.57 -2.28 3.21
C PHE A 563 -10.86 -2.55 4.70
N LEU A 564 -11.01 -1.48 5.50
CA LEU A 564 -11.23 -1.56 6.94
C LEU A 564 -12.70 -1.48 7.38
N SER A 565 -13.64 -1.36 6.43
CA SER A 565 -15.07 -1.41 6.69
C SER A 565 -15.62 -2.84 6.63
N ASN A 566 -16.83 -3.03 7.15
CA ASN A 566 -17.57 -4.29 6.99
C ASN A 566 -18.15 -4.39 5.56
N GLU A 567 -18.67 -5.56 5.18
CA GLU A 567 -19.22 -5.79 3.84
C GLU A 567 -20.39 -4.86 3.52
N THR A 568 -21.27 -4.61 4.49
CA THR A 568 -22.45 -3.73 4.30
C THR A 568 -22.08 -2.29 3.94
N GLU A 569 -20.98 -1.75 4.48
CA GLU A 569 -20.54 -0.39 4.19
C GLU A 569 -19.65 -0.29 2.95
N ALA A 570 -18.86 -1.32 2.68
CA ALA A 570 -17.93 -1.31 1.57
C ALA A 570 -18.56 -1.60 0.21
N ILE A 571 -19.56 -2.49 0.14
CA ILE A 571 -20.17 -2.91 -1.13
C ILE A 571 -20.78 -1.73 -1.92
N PRO A 572 -21.49 -0.76 -1.29
CA PRO A 572 -21.93 0.44 -1.98
C PRO A 572 -20.79 1.23 -2.62
N THR A 573 -19.65 1.36 -1.91
CA THR A 573 -18.46 2.05 -2.43
C THR A 573 -17.81 1.27 -3.58
N LEU A 574 -17.61 -0.04 -3.44
CA LEU A 574 -17.07 -0.87 -4.54
C LEU A 574 -17.96 -0.78 -5.78
N LYS A 575 -19.28 -0.78 -5.59
CA LYS A 575 -20.27 -0.66 -6.65
C LYS A 575 -20.23 0.70 -7.34
N SER A 576 -20.08 1.81 -6.59
CA SER A 576 -20.02 3.15 -7.19
C SER A 576 -18.81 3.34 -8.10
N TYR A 577 -17.73 2.61 -7.84
CA TYR A 577 -16.51 2.58 -8.65
C TYR A 577 -16.49 1.42 -9.67
N ASN A 578 -17.60 0.69 -9.86
CA ASN A 578 -17.69 -0.47 -10.76
C ASN A 578 -16.52 -1.45 -10.60
N VAL A 579 -16.10 -1.71 -9.35
CA VAL A 579 -15.00 -2.65 -9.07
C VAL A 579 -15.45 -4.04 -9.47
N THR A 580 -14.64 -4.75 -10.27
CA THR A 580 -14.92 -6.12 -10.67
C THR A 580 -14.08 -7.13 -9.91
N HIS A 581 -12.83 -6.78 -9.56
CA HIS A 581 -11.91 -7.66 -8.86
C HIS A 581 -11.19 -6.94 -7.72
N ILE A 582 -10.82 -7.68 -6.68
CA ILE A 582 -9.96 -7.21 -5.59
C ILE A 582 -8.68 -8.04 -5.59
N ALA A 583 -7.52 -7.38 -5.57
CA ALA A 583 -6.23 -8.03 -5.41
C ALA A 583 -5.61 -7.66 -4.06
N ILE A 584 -5.20 -8.66 -3.29
CA ILE A 584 -4.48 -8.48 -2.03
C ILE A 584 -3.19 -9.30 -2.02
N PHE A 585 -2.17 -8.76 -1.34
CA PHE A 585 -0.91 -9.44 -1.06
C PHE A 585 -0.71 -9.65 0.43
N VAL A 586 -0.48 -10.90 0.82
CA VAL A 586 -0.47 -11.33 2.22
C VAL A 586 0.65 -12.35 2.38
N THR A 587 1.64 -12.03 3.20
CA THR A 587 2.77 -12.93 3.42
C THR A 587 2.56 -13.76 4.68
N TRP A 588 2.29 -15.06 4.53
CA TRP A 588 1.92 -15.93 5.66
C TRP A 588 2.60 -17.30 5.61
N THR A 589 2.60 -17.99 6.75
CA THR A 589 3.04 -19.39 6.87
C THR A 589 2.21 -20.11 7.93
N ARG A 590 2.16 -21.44 7.84
CA ARG A 590 1.45 -22.27 8.82
C ARG A 590 2.45 -22.75 9.87
N GLY A 591 2.43 -22.10 11.04
CA GLY A 591 3.22 -22.51 12.20
C GLY A 591 2.53 -23.57 13.05
N GLN A 592 3.21 -24.07 14.08
CA GLN A 592 2.67 -25.06 15.03
C GLN A 592 1.46 -24.53 15.82
N SER A 593 1.35 -23.21 15.98
CA SER A 593 0.27 -22.54 16.75
C SER A 593 -0.77 -21.82 15.87
N GLY A 594 -0.78 -22.08 14.56
CA GLY A 594 -1.70 -21.44 13.61
C GLY A 594 -1.02 -20.61 12.52
N VAL A 595 -1.76 -19.68 11.93
CA VAL A 595 -1.26 -18.78 10.86
C VAL A 595 -0.31 -17.76 11.47
N GLN A 596 0.88 -17.60 10.86
CA GLN A 596 1.86 -16.57 11.19
C GLN A 596 2.12 -15.70 9.97
N TYR A 597 2.34 -14.40 10.19
CA TYR A 597 2.55 -13.42 9.12
C TYR A 597 4.00 -12.94 9.08
N TYR A 598 4.57 -12.80 7.89
CA TYR A 598 5.92 -12.25 7.71
C TYR A 598 5.94 -10.70 7.73
N GLY A 599 4.81 -10.06 7.41
CA GLY A 599 4.63 -8.63 7.57
C GLY A 599 5.05 -7.76 6.39
N TYR A 600 5.05 -8.28 5.16
CA TYR A 600 5.49 -7.54 3.96
C TYR A 600 4.34 -7.04 3.07
N GLY A 601 3.13 -7.57 3.24
CA GLY A 601 1.94 -7.15 2.48
C GLY A 601 0.92 -6.40 3.34
N GLU A 602 -0.34 -6.57 2.97
CA GLU A 602 -1.50 -5.96 3.62
C GLU A 602 -1.69 -6.46 5.06
N ASP A 603 -1.11 -7.62 5.40
CA ASP A 603 -1.02 -8.17 6.76
C ASP A 603 -0.33 -7.24 7.76
N ASN A 604 0.56 -6.37 7.28
CA ASN A 604 1.21 -5.34 8.10
C ASN A 604 0.86 -3.92 7.65
N LYS A 605 0.44 -3.70 6.41
CA LYS A 605 0.11 -2.35 5.92
C LYS A 605 -1.26 -1.84 6.38
N TRP A 606 -2.13 -2.69 6.93
CA TRP A 606 -3.48 -2.29 7.37
C TRP A 606 -3.48 -1.15 8.41
N TYR A 607 -2.46 -1.03 9.26
CA TYR A 607 -2.41 0.08 10.23
C TYR A 607 -2.16 1.43 9.54
N TRP A 608 -1.46 1.45 8.40
CA TRP A 608 -1.35 2.65 7.57
C TRP A 608 -2.68 2.99 6.90
N MET A 609 -3.44 1.98 6.47
CA MET A 609 -4.80 2.18 5.99
C MET A 609 -5.65 2.85 7.07
N ALA A 610 -5.52 2.42 8.33
CA ALA A 610 -6.24 3.02 9.46
C ALA A 610 -5.82 4.49 9.68
N ARG A 611 -4.52 4.80 9.64
CA ARG A 611 -4.03 6.19 9.78
C ARG A 611 -4.47 7.09 8.63
N ILE A 612 -4.41 6.60 7.39
CA ILE A 612 -4.77 7.36 6.18
C ILE A 612 -6.29 7.57 6.09
N GLY A 613 -7.08 6.56 6.44
CA GLY A 613 -8.55 6.63 6.46
C GLY A 613 -9.12 7.38 7.67
N ASN A 614 -8.31 7.74 8.66
CA ASN A 614 -8.77 8.35 9.91
C ASN A 614 -9.34 9.76 9.69
N GLY A 615 -10.55 10.01 10.19
CA GLY A 615 -11.24 11.29 10.05
C GLY A 615 -11.88 11.51 8.67
N THR A 616 -11.96 10.47 7.83
CA THR A 616 -12.61 10.58 6.51
C THR A 616 -14.13 10.55 6.65
N SER A 617 -14.81 11.47 5.95
CA SER A 617 -16.26 11.51 5.84
C SER A 617 -16.71 11.09 4.43
N TYR A 618 -17.63 10.14 4.36
CA TYR A 618 -18.23 9.65 3.12
C TYR A 618 -19.67 9.26 3.42
N ASP A 619 -20.59 9.74 2.58
CA ASP A 619 -22.04 9.51 2.71
C ASP A 619 -22.61 9.89 4.09
N GLY A 620 -22.23 11.07 4.61
CA GLY A 620 -22.70 11.57 5.92
C GLY A 620 -22.17 10.81 7.15
N LYS A 621 -21.28 9.84 6.96
CA LYS A 621 -20.62 9.07 8.02
C LYS A 621 -19.13 9.38 8.06
N THR A 622 -18.63 9.73 9.24
CA THR A 622 -17.20 9.93 9.52
C THR A 622 -16.65 8.72 10.28
N VAL A 623 -15.46 8.25 9.89
CA VAL A 623 -14.82 7.09 10.52
C VAL A 623 -13.56 7.54 11.26
N TYR A 624 -13.45 7.10 12.51
CA TYR A 624 -12.29 7.33 13.36
C TYR A 624 -11.64 6.00 13.74
N PHE A 625 -10.32 5.92 13.60
CA PHE A 625 -9.53 4.77 14.01
C PHE A 625 -8.66 5.15 15.20
N TYR A 626 -8.66 4.31 16.24
CA TYR A 626 -7.86 4.56 17.44
C TYR A 626 -7.18 3.28 17.94
N GLU A 627 -5.93 3.47 18.38
CA GLU A 627 -5.13 2.46 19.06
C GLU A 627 -5.41 2.55 20.57
N LYS A 628 -5.73 1.42 21.19
CA LYS A 628 -5.82 1.30 22.65
C LYS A 628 -4.83 0.24 23.13
N ARG A 629 -4.05 0.58 24.15
CA ARG A 629 -3.14 -0.35 24.81
C ARG A 629 -3.77 -0.82 26.11
N GLU A 630 -4.12 -2.10 26.17
CA GLU A 630 -4.68 -2.76 27.35
C GLU A 630 -3.81 -3.97 27.70
N ASN A 631 -3.30 -4.07 28.94
CA ASN A 631 -2.56 -5.23 29.44
C ASN A 631 -1.41 -5.71 28.52
N GLN A 632 -0.58 -4.78 28.02
CA GLN A 632 0.50 -5.04 27.05
C GLN A 632 0.05 -5.56 25.67
N GLN A 633 -1.26 -5.60 25.40
CA GLN A 633 -1.82 -5.89 24.08
C GLN A 633 -2.25 -4.59 23.40
N VAL A 634 -1.96 -4.50 22.11
CA VAL A 634 -2.39 -3.38 21.26
C VAL A 634 -3.63 -3.81 20.50
N LYS A 635 -4.74 -3.09 20.69
CA LYS A 635 -6.00 -3.28 19.96
C LYS A 635 -6.31 -2.04 19.13
N TYR A 636 -6.85 -2.25 17.94
CA TYR A 636 -7.30 -1.18 17.06
C TYR A 636 -8.82 -1.23 16.92
N TYR A 637 -9.42 -0.06 17.04
CA TYR A 637 -10.87 0.10 16.98
C TYR A 637 -11.28 1.06 15.86
N ARG A 638 -12.47 0.82 15.30
CA ARG A 638 -13.15 1.68 14.35
C ARG A 638 -14.41 2.22 15.00
N VAL A 639 -14.49 3.54 15.14
CA VAL A 639 -15.69 4.27 15.56
C VAL A 639 -16.28 4.99 14.36
N ILE A 640 -17.56 4.77 14.11
CA ILE A 640 -18.31 5.41 13.04
C ILE A 640 -19.27 6.40 13.67
N THR A 641 -19.22 7.65 13.22
CA THR A 641 -20.11 8.72 13.66
C THR A 641 -20.94 9.24 12.51
N SER A 642 -22.22 9.53 12.74
CA SER A 642 -23.04 10.36 11.84
C SER A 642 -23.72 11.44 12.67
N ASN A 643 -23.75 12.68 12.17
CA ASN A 643 -24.30 13.83 12.89
C ASN A 643 -23.77 13.96 14.34
N ASN A 644 -22.46 13.74 14.53
CA ASN A 644 -21.77 13.72 15.84
C ASN A 644 -22.26 12.65 16.85
N GLN A 645 -23.05 11.66 16.44
CA GLN A 645 -23.42 10.52 17.28
C GLN A 645 -22.67 9.25 16.84
N VAL A 646 -22.18 8.48 17.80
CA VAL A 646 -21.51 7.19 17.56
C VAL A 646 -22.54 6.13 17.17
N ILE A 647 -22.45 5.62 15.95
CA ILE A 647 -23.33 4.57 15.42
C ILE A 647 -22.72 3.18 15.68
N ALA A 648 -21.41 3.05 15.53
CA ALA A 648 -20.73 1.77 15.66
C ALA A 648 -19.38 1.96 16.34
N ASN A 649 -19.00 0.97 17.15
CA ASN A 649 -17.70 0.88 17.79
C ASN A 649 -17.23 -0.58 17.78
N GLU A 650 -16.31 -0.91 16.87
CA GLU A 650 -15.89 -2.28 16.60
C GLU A 650 -14.37 -2.43 16.71
N THR A 651 -13.92 -3.59 17.19
CA THR A 651 -12.50 -3.97 17.16
C THR A 651 -12.16 -4.47 15.77
N ILE A 652 -11.19 -3.84 15.11
CA ILE A 652 -10.78 -4.17 13.74
C ILE A 652 -9.47 -4.97 13.66
N ALA A 653 -8.61 -4.90 14.67
CA ALA A 653 -7.39 -5.70 14.72
C ALA A 653 -6.92 -5.94 16.15
N GLU A 654 -6.30 -7.10 16.35
CA GLU A 654 -5.71 -7.56 17.62
C GLU A 654 -4.30 -8.10 17.38
N ARG A 655 -3.66 -8.67 18.41
CA ARG A 655 -2.29 -9.23 18.30
C ARG A 655 -2.16 -10.32 17.22
N THR A 656 -3.24 -11.05 16.94
CA THR A 656 -3.29 -12.13 15.95
C THR A 656 -3.41 -11.63 14.50
N GLY A 657 -3.64 -10.33 14.31
CA GLY A 657 -3.82 -9.70 13.00
C GLY A 657 -5.14 -8.94 12.90
N ILE A 658 -5.52 -8.62 11.66
CA ILE A 658 -6.77 -7.93 11.35
C ILE A 658 -7.97 -8.90 11.47
N ASN A 659 -9.08 -8.40 12.01
CA ASN A 659 -10.29 -9.17 12.28
C ASN A 659 -11.15 -9.36 11.01
N GLU A 660 -11.84 -10.49 10.90
CA GLU A 660 -12.80 -10.84 9.84
C GLU A 660 -14.02 -9.91 9.76
N ASN A 661 -14.24 -9.08 10.78
CA ASN A 661 -15.23 -7.98 10.75
C ASN A 661 -14.89 -6.89 9.70
N THR A 662 -13.65 -6.87 9.20
CA THR A 662 -13.21 -6.02 8.10
C THR A 662 -13.17 -6.80 6.80
N ILE A 663 -13.38 -6.14 5.66
CA ILE A 663 -13.18 -6.76 4.35
C ILE A 663 -11.79 -7.36 4.24
N LEU A 664 -10.75 -6.60 4.59
CA LEU A 664 -9.38 -7.09 4.43
C LEU A 664 -9.14 -8.36 5.27
N GLY A 665 -9.59 -8.41 6.53
CA GLY A 665 -9.49 -9.62 7.34
C GLY A 665 -10.30 -10.78 6.80
N LYS A 666 -11.52 -10.54 6.31
CA LYS A 666 -12.35 -11.57 5.70
C LYS A 666 -11.73 -12.14 4.42
N LEU A 667 -11.19 -11.28 3.55
CA LEU A 667 -10.48 -11.71 2.35
C LEU A 667 -9.22 -12.52 2.71
N ILE A 668 -8.43 -12.10 3.70
CA ILE A 668 -7.28 -12.88 4.18
C ILE A 668 -7.73 -14.28 4.63
N ALA A 669 -8.80 -14.37 5.43
CA ALA A 669 -9.32 -15.65 5.92
C ALA A 669 -9.78 -16.58 4.78
N ILE A 670 -10.52 -16.05 3.80
CA ILE A 670 -10.96 -16.81 2.61
C ILE A 670 -9.75 -17.31 1.80
N GLY A 671 -8.73 -16.47 1.59
CA GLY A 671 -7.55 -16.81 0.80
C GLY A 671 -6.71 -17.92 1.44
N ILE A 672 -6.52 -17.85 2.76
CA ILE A 672 -5.71 -18.81 3.53
C ILE A 672 -6.47 -20.12 3.72
N ASN A 673 -7.75 -20.07 4.11
CA ASN A 673 -8.57 -21.25 4.36
C ASN A 673 -9.98 -21.12 3.77
N PRO A 674 -10.16 -21.38 2.46
CA PRO A 674 -11.45 -21.18 1.78
C PRO A 674 -12.57 -22.11 2.26
N SER A 675 -12.24 -23.13 3.07
CA SER A 675 -13.22 -24.05 3.65
C SER A 675 -13.92 -23.50 4.90
N GLN A 676 -13.33 -22.52 5.57
CA GLN A 676 -13.83 -22.00 6.86
C GLN A 676 -14.48 -20.62 6.76
N ALA A 677 -14.12 -19.82 5.77
CA ALA A 677 -14.66 -18.49 5.54
C ALA A 677 -15.31 -18.40 4.16
N SER A 678 -16.54 -17.88 4.11
CA SER A 678 -17.26 -17.59 2.87
C SER A 678 -17.88 -16.19 2.93
N SER A 679 -18.12 -15.62 1.74
CA SER A 679 -18.79 -14.34 1.55
C SER A 679 -19.79 -14.46 0.42
N ASP A 680 -20.94 -13.81 0.56
CA ASP A 680 -21.95 -13.71 -0.51
C ASP A 680 -21.50 -12.74 -1.64
N TYR A 681 -20.50 -11.90 -1.35
CA TYR A 681 -20.02 -10.84 -2.24
C TYR A 681 -18.66 -11.13 -2.87
N PHE A 682 -17.79 -11.88 -2.19
CA PHE A 682 -16.41 -12.12 -2.62
C PHE A 682 -16.16 -13.58 -2.92
N LYS A 683 -15.72 -13.87 -4.14
CA LYS A 683 -15.34 -15.22 -4.58
C LYS A 683 -13.86 -15.26 -4.93
N LEU A 684 -13.10 -16.13 -4.28
CA LEU A 684 -11.69 -16.35 -4.63
C LEU A 684 -11.61 -17.00 -6.04
N VAL A 685 -10.99 -16.31 -6.99
CA VAL A 685 -10.82 -16.79 -8.37
C VAL A 685 -9.39 -17.22 -8.69
N TYR A 686 -8.41 -16.68 -7.95
CA TYR A 686 -7.01 -17.06 -8.12
C TYR A 686 -6.23 -16.94 -6.81
N ALA A 687 -5.30 -17.86 -6.60
CA ALA A 687 -4.29 -17.81 -5.54
C ALA A 687 -2.95 -18.23 -6.15
N SER A 688 -1.92 -17.42 -5.93
CA SER A 688 -0.57 -17.68 -6.46
C SER A 688 0.03 -18.98 -5.91
N GLN A 689 0.98 -19.57 -6.63
CA GLN A 689 1.64 -20.82 -6.23
C GLN A 689 3.17 -20.67 -6.31
N PRO A 690 3.94 -21.34 -5.43
CA PRO A 690 3.51 -22.31 -4.42
C PRO A 690 3.09 -21.67 -3.07
N ASN A 691 3.38 -20.39 -2.83
CA ASN A 691 3.27 -19.82 -1.49
C ASN A 691 1.87 -19.32 -1.12
N ARG A 692 1.00 -19.06 -2.11
CA ARG A 692 -0.30 -18.43 -1.91
C ARG A 692 -0.20 -17.08 -1.21
N PHE A 693 0.65 -16.20 -1.72
CA PHE A 693 0.80 -14.84 -1.19
C PHE A 693 -0.10 -13.80 -1.87
N VAL A 694 -0.44 -14.00 -3.14
CA VAL A 694 -1.31 -13.08 -3.87
C VAL A 694 -2.65 -13.76 -4.13
N PHE A 695 -3.72 -13.08 -3.72
CA PHE A 695 -5.09 -13.56 -3.88
C PHE A 695 -5.89 -12.57 -4.71
N ILE A 696 -6.67 -13.10 -5.66
CA ILE A 696 -7.57 -12.31 -6.49
C ILE A 696 -8.99 -12.81 -6.27
N TYR A 697 -9.87 -11.86 -5.96
CA TYR A 697 -11.28 -12.08 -5.71
C TYR A 697 -12.11 -11.42 -6.79
N GLU A 698 -13.14 -12.12 -7.26
CA GLU A 698 -14.22 -11.55 -8.05
C GLU A 698 -15.25 -10.93 -7.10
N VAL A 699 -15.66 -9.70 -7.40
CA VAL A 699 -16.69 -8.98 -6.64
C VAL A 699 -18.03 -9.17 -7.32
N SER A 700 -18.94 -9.83 -6.60
CA SER A 700 -20.32 -10.02 -7.00
C SER A 700 -21.22 -8.99 -6.31
N TYR A 701 -22.20 -8.46 -7.04
CA TYR A 701 -23.23 -7.57 -6.51
C TYR A 701 -24.60 -8.27 -6.54
N PRO A 702 -24.80 -9.33 -5.74
CA PRO A 702 -26.07 -10.05 -5.72
C PRO A 702 -27.22 -9.12 -5.33
N ALA A 703 -28.38 -9.35 -5.92
CA ALA A 703 -29.59 -8.63 -5.57
C ALA A 703 -30.06 -9.01 -4.15
N LEU A 704 -30.54 -8.00 -3.43
CA LEU A 704 -31.15 -8.19 -2.12
C LEU A 704 -32.44 -8.99 -2.26
N SER A 705 -32.58 -10.01 -1.43
CA SER A 705 -33.74 -10.87 -1.43
C SER A 705 -34.47 -10.74 -0.11
N GLU A 706 -35.78 -10.52 -0.19
CA GLU A 706 -36.68 -10.33 0.93
C GLU A 706 -37.59 -11.55 1.02
N LEU A 707 -37.68 -12.12 2.22
CA LEU A 707 -38.51 -13.28 2.49
C LEU A 707 -39.51 -12.93 3.57
N THR A 708 -40.79 -13.18 3.31
CA THR A 708 -41.87 -12.95 4.26
C THR A 708 -42.51 -14.26 4.67
N LEU A 709 -43.09 -14.29 5.87
CA LEU A 709 -43.84 -15.43 6.42
C LEU A 709 -45.06 -14.94 7.19
N SER A 710 -46.18 -15.62 7.04
CA SER A 710 -47.40 -15.41 7.80
C SER A 710 -48.11 -16.73 8.07
N LEU A 711 -48.78 -16.79 9.21
CA LEU A 711 -49.51 -17.96 9.69
C LEU A 711 -51.00 -17.76 9.41
N SER A 712 -51.69 -18.84 9.02
CA SER A 712 -53.16 -18.84 8.95
C SER A 712 -53.81 -18.71 10.33
N LYS A 713 -53.19 -19.26 11.38
CA LYS A 713 -53.59 -19.15 12.79
C LYS A 713 -52.34 -19.10 13.68
N SER A 714 -52.36 -18.29 14.73
CA SER A 714 -51.30 -18.21 15.77
C SER A 714 -51.52 -19.16 16.93
N ASP A 715 -52.76 -19.62 17.13
CA ASP A 715 -53.16 -20.51 18.20
C ASP A 715 -54.09 -21.58 17.62
N ILE A 716 -53.73 -22.84 17.81
CA ILE A 716 -54.46 -23.98 17.25
C ILE A 716 -54.66 -25.06 18.33
N LEU A 717 -55.64 -25.93 18.11
CA LEU A 717 -55.83 -27.12 18.94
C LEU A 717 -54.99 -28.27 18.39
N TYR A 718 -54.56 -29.17 19.29
CA TYR A 718 -53.84 -30.38 18.90
C TYR A 718 -54.61 -31.17 17.83
N GLY A 719 -53.98 -31.43 16.69
CA GLY A 719 -54.57 -32.09 15.52
C GLY A 719 -55.10 -31.15 14.43
N GLU A 720 -55.12 -29.83 14.65
CA GLU A 720 -55.41 -28.86 13.59
C GLU A 720 -54.19 -28.59 12.69
N THR A 721 -54.44 -28.36 11.40
CA THR A 721 -53.41 -27.97 10.43
C THR A 721 -53.22 -26.46 10.42
N VAL A 722 -51.98 -26.00 10.47
CA VAL A 722 -51.61 -24.60 10.21
C VAL A 722 -51.01 -24.47 8.81
N THR A 723 -51.56 -23.56 8.01
CA THR A 723 -50.98 -23.16 6.73
C THR A 723 -50.01 -22.00 6.92
N LEU A 724 -48.77 -22.21 6.45
CA LEU A 724 -47.68 -21.26 6.40
C LEU A 724 -47.64 -20.66 4.99
N HIS A 725 -47.77 -19.35 4.86
CA HIS A 725 -47.73 -18.66 3.57
C HIS A 725 -46.67 -17.57 3.60
N GLY A 726 -46.06 -17.28 2.46
CA GLY A 726 -45.07 -16.23 2.38
C GLY A 726 -44.66 -15.94 0.95
N ARG A 727 -43.79 -14.95 0.79
CA ARG A 727 -43.32 -14.50 -0.52
C ARG A 727 -41.82 -14.22 -0.49
N LEU A 728 -41.12 -14.71 -1.52
CA LEU A 728 -39.73 -14.39 -1.83
C LEU A 728 -39.69 -13.36 -2.97
N THR A 729 -39.11 -12.20 -2.70
CA THR A 729 -38.98 -11.11 -3.67
C THR A 729 -37.56 -10.57 -3.73
N SER A 730 -37.18 -10.03 -4.88
CA SER A 730 -35.97 -9.23 -5.05
C SER A 730 -36.33 -7.99 -5.86
N LYS A 731 -36.02 -6.79 -5.35
CA LYS A 731 -36.42 -5.50 -5.97
C LYS A 731 -37.92 -5.44 -6.32
N ASN A 732 -38.77 -5.96 -5.45
CA ASN A 732 -40.24 -6.07 -5.62
C ASN A 732 -40.73 -7.05 -6.71
N GLU A 733 -39.84 -7.79 -7.37
CA GLU A 733 -40.20 -8.87 -8.29
C GLU A 733 -40.18 -10.23 -7.57
N GLY A 734 -41.15 -11.10 -7.86
CA GLY A 734 -41.24 -12.43 -7.27
C GLY A 734 -40.26 -13.41 -7.91
N LEU A 735 -39.51 -14.16 -7.10
CA LEU A 735 -38.57 -15.16 -7.61
C LEU A 735 -39.26 -16.53 -7.74
N SER A 736 -39.39 -17.05 -8.96
CA SER A 736 -40.02 -18.36 -9.23
C SER A 736 -39.06 -19.53 -9.07
N ASP A 737 -39.62 -20.70 -8.77
CA ASP A 737 -38.92 -22.00 -8.75
C ASP A 737 -37.73 -22.05 -7.76
N LYS A 738 -37.83 -21.30 -6.66
CA LYS A 738 -36.84 -21.27 -5.58
C LYS A 738 -37.31 -22.10 -4.40
N LEU A 739 -36.41 -22.90 -3.84
CA LEU A 739 -36.70 -23.81 -2.74
C LEU A 739 -36.52 -23.12 -1.40
N ILE A 740 -37.62 -22.87 -0.69
CA ILE A 740 -37.67 -22.25 0.63
C ILE A 740 -37.67 -23.34 1.70
N THR A 741 -36.85 -23.19 2.73
CA THR A 741 -36.84 -24.08 3.90
C THR A 741 -37.63 -23.44 5.04
N LEU A 742 -38.57 -24.18 5.62
CA LEU A 742 -39.31 -23.74 6.81
C LEU A 742 -38.73 -24.42 8.05
N GLU A 743 -38.54 -23.66 9.11
CA GLU A 743 -37.87 -24.09 10.34
C GLU A 743 -38.70 -23.67 11.58
N TYR A 744 -38.66 -24.48 12.64
CA TYR A 744 -39.22 -24.13 13.94
C TYR A 744 -38.15 -24.19 15.04
N SER A 745 -38.39 -23.48 16.14
CA SER A 745 -37.59 -23.50 17.36
C SER A 745 -38.50 -23.68 18.58
N LYS A 746 -38.08 -24.50 19.54
CA LYS A 746 -38.75 -24.72 20.84
C LYS A 746 -38.06 -24.00 22.00
N ASP A 747 -36.85 -23.51 21.79
CA ASP A 747 -35.94 -22.94 22.80
C ASP A 747 -35.76 -21.43 22.66
N GLY A 748 -36.77 -20.74 22.12
CA GLY A 748 -36.75 -19.28 21.97
C GLY A 748 -35.81 -18.78 20.86
N GLY A 749 -35.45 -19.63 19.89
CA GLY A 749 -34.67 -19.27 18.71
C GLY A 749 -33.18 -19.63 18.76
N LEU A 750 -32.74 -20.36 19.79
CA LEU A 750 -31.34 -20.81 19.92
C LEU A 750 -31.02 -21.95 18.95
N THR A 751 -31.93 -22.91 18.79
CA THR A 751 -31.81 -24.00 17.82
C THR A 751 -33.04 -24.04 16.89
N TRP A 752 -32.79 -24.40 15.63
CA TRP A 752 -33.81 -24.41 14.58
C TRP A 752 -33.86 -25.79 13.92
N GLU A 753 -35.02 -26.42 13.97
CA GLU A 753 -35.31 -27.72 13.35
C GLU A 753 -36.13 -27.54 12.07
N LYS A 754 -35.88 -28.39 11.07
CA LYS A 754 -36.52 -28.29 9.76
C LYS A 754 -37.97 -28.83 9.82
N ILE A 755 -38.93 -28.00 9.43
CA ILE A 755 -40.32 -28.42 9.17
C ILE A 755 -40.40 -29.14 7.82
N GLY A 756 -39.89 -28.49 6.76
CA GLY A 756 -40.05 -28.94 5.39
C GLY A 756 -39.51 -27.92 4.38
N THR A 757 -39.77 -28.18 3.10
CA THR A 757 -39.37 -27.29 2.00
C THR A 757 -40.54 -27.04 1.06
N SER A 758 -40.64 -25.82 0.51
CA SER A 758 -41.68 -25.43 -0.45
C SER A 758 -41.07 -24.66 -1.62
N LEU A 759 -41.58 -24.88 -2.83
CA LEU A 759 -41.16 -24.16 -4.04
C LEU A 759 -41.98 -22.89 -4.22
N THR A 760 -41.33 -21.81 -4.63
CA THR A 760 -42.01 -20.57 -4.97
C THR A 760 -42.71 -20.65 -6.33
N THR A 761 -43.90 -20.08 -6.39
CA THR A 761 -44.68 -19.87 -7.61
C THR A 761 -44.11 -18.75 -8.48
N VAL A 762 -44.68 -18.52 -9.67
CA VAL A 762 -44.27 -17.45 -10.61
C VAL A 762 -44.22 -16.06 -9.96
N ASN A 763 -45.09 -15.80 -8.98
CA ASN A 763 -45.14 -14.52 -8.25
C ASN A 763 -44.24 -14.50 -6.99
N GLY A 764 -43.40 -15.52 -6.79
CA GLY A 764 -42.54 -15.69 -5.62
C GLY A 764 -43.24 -16.20 -4.37
N SER A 765 -44.53 -16.55 -4.43
CA SER A 765 -45.29 -16.99 -3.25
C SER A 765 -45.09 -18.48 -2.98
N TYR A 766 -44.99 -18.88 -1.71
CA TYR A 766 -44.88 -20.27 -1.29
C TYR A 766 -45.92 -20.57 -0.20
N ILE A 767 -46.38 -21.83 -0.17
CA ILE A 767 -47.36 -22.32 0.81
C ILE A 767 -46.87 -23.66 1.34
N TYR A 768 -47.02 -23.89 2.64
CA TYR A 768 -46.72 -25.16 3.29
C TYR A 768 -47.73 -25.45 4.40
N ASN A 769 -48.30 -26.65 4.40
CA ASN A 769 -49.24 -27.09 5.44
C ASN A 769 -48.50 -27.94 6.46
N TRP A 770 -48.63 -27.58 7.74
CA TRP A 770 -47.96 -28.27 8.84
C TRP A 770 -48.95 -28.68 9.93
N ILE A 771 -48.79 -29.89 10.46
CA ILE A 771 -49.54 -30.40 11.61
C ILE A 771 -48.53 -30.54 12.78
N PRO A 772 -48.43 -29.53 13.65
CA PRO A 772 -47.48 -29.54 14.75
C PRO A 772 -47.97 -30.40 15.94
N GLY A 773 -47.02 -30.87 16.75
CA GLY A 773 -47.33 -31.44 18.07
C GLY A 773 -47.77 -30.38 19.08
N SER A 774 -48.20 -30.79 20.28
CA SER A 774 -48.54 -29.84 21.34
C SER A 774 -47.29 -29.11 21.85
N GLY A 775 -47.43 -27.81 22.14
CA GLY A 775 -46.31 -26.97 22.59
C GLY A 775 -46.33 -25.55 22.01
N VAL A 776 -45.29 -24.79 22.34
CA VAL A 776 -45.05 -23.43 21.84
C VAL A 776 -43.87 -23.47 20.88
N TYR A 777 -44.03 -22.86 19.72
CA TYR A 777 -43.04 -22.86 18.64
C TYR A 777 -42.78 -21.44 18.16
N LEU A 778 -41.53 -21.15 17.79
CA LEU A 778 -41.17 -20.01 16.94
C LEU A 778 -40.90 -20.53 15.54
N ILE A 779 -41.48 -19.91 14.52
CA ILE A 779 -41.43 -20.37 13.13
C ILE A 779 -40.80 -19.29 12.27
N ARG A 780 -39.91 -19.69 11.36
CA ARG A 780 -39.38 -18.83 10.31
C ARG A 780 -39.22 -19.60 9.01
N SER A 781 -39.08 -18.85 7.92
CA SER A 781 -38.63 -19.37 6.64
C SER A 781 -37.23 -18.84 6.33
N ARG A 782 -36.46 -19.68 5.63
CA ARG A 782 -35.09 -19.43 5.22
C ARG A 782 -34.94 -19.77 3.74
N TRP A 783 -34.27 -18.90 3.02
CA TRP A 783 -33.78 -19.18 1.68
C TRP A 783 -32.29 -18.90 1.62
N ASP A 784 -31.52 -19.88 1.14
CA ASP A 784 -30.05 -19.81 1.14
C ASP A 784 -29.46 -18.90 0.05
N GLY A 785 -30.31 -18.29 -0.79
CA GLY A 785 -29.88 -17.43 -1.89
C GLY A 785 -29.37 -18.21 -3.11
N GLU A 786 -28.82 -17.50 -4.08
CA GLU A 786 -28.14 -18.07 -5.24
C GLU A 786 -26.81 -17.33 -5.42
N ALA A 787 -25.69 -18.04 -5.23
CA ALA A 787 -24.35 -17.44 -5.21
C ALA A 787 -24.11 -16.53 -6.42
N GLY A 788 -23.69 -15.29 -6.17
CA GLY A 788 -23.42 -14.27 -7.19
C GLY A 788 -24.65 -13.57 -7.78
N LYS A 789 -25.88 -14.08 -7.54
CA LYS A 789 -27.13 -13.48 -8.07
C LYS A 789 -28.06 -12.94 -6.99
N TYR A 790 -28.27 -13.68 -5.91
CA TYR A 790 -29.21 -13.35 -4.85
C TYR A 790 -28.65 -13.66 -3.47
N THR A 791 -28.83 -12.73 -2.54
CA THR A 791 -28.41 -12.87 -1.15
C THR A 791 -29.30 -13.86 -0.37
N LYS A 792 -28.75 -14.44 0.70
CA LYS A 792 -29.50 -15.24 1.66
C LYS A 792 -30.57 -14.40 2.35
N ALA A 793 -31.76 -14.97 2.55
CA ALA A 793 -32.90 -14.29 3.16
C ALA A 793 -33.55 -15.11 4.28
N PHE A 794 -33.94 -14.43 5.35
CA PHE A 794 -34.76 -14.98 6.44
C PHE A 794 -36.02 -14.14 6.57
N SER A 795 -37.14 -14.78 6.91
CA SER A 795 -38.34 -14.06 7.29
C SER A 795 -38.37 -13.69 8.76
N GLN A 796 -39.32 -12.82 9.11
CA GLN A 796 -39.74 -12.59 10.48
C GLN A 796 -40.03 -13.91 11.21
N THR A 797 -39.68 -13.94 12.49
CA THR A 797 -40.00 -15.07 13.37
C THR A 797 -41.40 -14.88 13.96
N LEU A 798 -42.26 -15.89 13.83
CA LEU A 798 -43.65 -15.85 14.29
C LEU A 798 -43.93 -16.93 15.35
N PRO A 799 -44.64 -16.61 16.45
CA PRO A 799 -45.03 -17.59 17.46
C PRO A 799 -46.26 -18.41 17.04
N LEU A 800 -46.29 -19.68 17.43
CA LEU A 800 -47.43 -20.59 17.31
C LEU A 800 -47.64 -21.38 18.61
N THR A 801 -48.86 -21.33 19.15
CA THR A 801 -49.27 -22.11 20.33
C THR A 801 -50.19 -23.25 19.93
N VAL A 802 -49.90 -24.46 20.39
CA VAL A 802 -50.75 -25.65 20.17
C VAL A 802 -51.28 -26.14 21.51
N SER A 803 -52.58 -25.92 21.75
CA SER A 803 -53.25 -26.24 23.02
C SER A 803 -53.94 -27.62 23.00
N ASN A 804 -53.97 -28.29 24.15
CA ASN A 804 -54.68 -29.57 24.32
C ASN A 804 -56.18 -29.32 24.50
N ALA A 805 -57.05 -30.00 23.74
CA ALA A 805 -58.50 -29.87 23.88
C ALA A 805 -59.02 -30.54 25.18
N SER A 806 -59.90 -29.87 25.94
CA SER A 806 -60.58 -30.41 27.13
C SER A 806 -61.88 -31.15 26.76
N LEU A 807 -62.10 -32.37 27.26
CA LEU A 807 -63.16 -33.31 26.83
C LEU A 807 -63.99 -33.85 28.02
N SER A 808 -65.33 -33.92 27.94
CA SER A 808 -66.25 -34.41 29.00
C SER A 808 -66.99 -35.72 28.64
N LEU A 809 -67.22 -36.59 29.65
CA LEU A 809 -68.01 -37.84 29.57
C LEU A 809 -69.43 -37.61 30.10
N ASN A 810 -70.47 -38.11 29.41
CA ASN A 810 -71.85 -37.93 29.83
C ASN A 810 -72.41 -39.18 30.52
N VAL A 811 -72.99 -39.03 31.71
CA VAL A 811 -73.52 -40.14 32.54
C VAL A 811 -74.98 -39.86 32.89
N SER A 812 -75.86 -40.83 32.66
CA SER A 812 -77.28 -40.77 33.03
C SER A 812 -77.67 -41.92 33.97
N LEU A 813 -78.58 -41.61 34.90
CA LEU A 813 -79.14 -42.54 35.87
C LEU A 813 -80.65 -42.63 35.66
N SER A 814 -81.20 -43.84 35.56
CA SER A 814 -82.64 -44.06 35.38
C SER A 814 -83.14 -45.25 36.22
N PRO A 815 -84.02 -45.03 37.22
CA PRO A 815 -84.44 -43.74 37.78
C PRO A 815 -83.36 -43.11 38.70
N SER A 816 -83.37 -41.79 38.88
CA SER A 816 -82.46 -41.06 39.78
C SER A 816 -82.88 -41.08 41.26
N GLN A 817 -84.09 -41.59 41.55
CA GLN A 817 -84.60 -41.89 42.88
C GLN A 817 -85.28 -43.26 42.84
N LEU A 818 -85.03 -44.13 43.81
CA LEU A 818 -85.59 -45.49 43.86
C LEU A 818 -85.80 -45.98 45.28
N LYS A 819 -86.70 -46.95 45.46
CA LYS A 819 -86.94 -47.60 46.76
C LYS A 819 -85.94 -48.72 47.00
N LEU A 820 -85.55 -48.93 48.26
CA LEU A 820 -84.63 -49.99 48.65
C LEU A 820 -85.10 -51.34 48.09
N GLY A 821 -84.28 -51.95 47.24
CA GLY A 821 -84.60 -53.21 46.54
C GLY A 821 -84.78 -53.09 45.02
N GLU A 822 -84.93 -51.88 44.49
CA GLU A 822 -85.05 -51.60 43.04
C GLU A 822 -83.67 -51.42 42.36
N ASN A 823 -83.61 -51.65 41.05
CA ASN A 823 -82.38 -51.50 40.25
C ASN A 823 -82.31 -50.11 39.62
N VAL A 824 -81.17 -49.43 39.70
CA VAL A 824 -80.84 -48.26 38.87
C VAL A 824 -80.12 -48.70 37.60
N ARG A 825 -80.50 -48.15 36.45
CA ARG A 825 -79.73 -48.26 35.20
C ARG A 825 -78.75 -47.09 35.10
N ILE A 826 -77.48 -47.40 34.92
CA ILE A 826 -76.40 -46.43 34.69
C ILE A 826 -76.00 -46.54 33.23
N GLU A 827 -76.12 -45.45 32.49
CA GLU A 827 -75.75 -45.37 31.08
C GLU A 827 -74.70 -44.27 30.88
N VAL A 828 -73.60 -44.65 30.24
CA VAL A 828 -72.46 -43.79 29.95
C VAL A 828 -72.35 -43.66 28.44
N SER A 829 -72.31 -42.42 27.95
CA SER A 829 -72.08 -42.15 26.54
C SER A 829 -70.90 -41.20 26.35
N SER A 830 -70.07 -41.49 25.34
CA SER A 830 -69.01 -40.62 24.88
C SER A 830 -69.29 -40.18 23.45
N LEU A 831 -69.18 -38.88 23.18
CA LEU A 831 -69.31 -38.36 21.81
C LEU A 831 -68.08 -38.66 20.95
N ILE A 832 -66.94 -39.00 21.56
CA ILE A 832 -65.63 -39.01 20.90
C ILE A 832 -64.94 -40.37 21.03
N TYR A 833 -64.99 -41.01 22.19
CA TYR A 833 -64.34 -42.32 22.38
C TYR A 833 -65.31 -43.45 22.00
N LYS A 834 -64.90 -44.27 21.02
CA LYS A 834 -65.62 -45.48 20.60
C LYS A 834 -65.32 -46.70 21.45
N GLU A 835 -64.13 -46.73 22.06
CA GLU A 835 -63.60 -47.85 22.83
C GLU A 835 -62.74 -47.35 24.00
N GLY A 836 -62.79 -48.05 25.14
CA GLY A 836 -61.95 -47.80 26.30
C GLY A 836 -62.42 -48.56 27.53
N ASN A 837 -61.57 -48.69 28.54
CA ASN A 837 -61.93 -49.36 29.79
C ASN A 837 -62.66 -48.37 30.70
N ILE A 838 -63.84 -48.75 31.14
CA ILE A 838 -64.70 -47.97 32.01
C ILE A 838 -64.72 -48.58 33.41
N THR A 839 -64.57 -47.72 34.41
CA THR A 839 -64.79 -48.06 35.81
C THR A 839 -65.89 -47.14 36.34
N VAL A 840 -67.03 -47.72 36.73
CA VAL A 840 -68.09 -47.00 37.43
C VAL A 840 -67.78 -47.06 38.91
N GLN A 841 -67.75 -45.91 39.56
CA GLN A 841 -67.52 -45.80 41.00
C GLN A 841 -68.70 -45.14 41.69
N TYR A 842 -68.97 -45.55 42.92
CA TYR A 842 -69.94 -44.88 43.78
C TYR A 842 -69.30 -44.42 45.09
N SER A 843 -69.90 -43.42 45.73
CA SER A 843 -69.45 -42.87 47.00
C SER A 843 -70.67 -42.40 47.82
N ALA A 844 -70.67 -42.63 49.12
CA ALA A 844 -71.72 -42.11 50.02
C ALA A 844 -71.39 -40.70 50.56
N ASP A 845 -70.13 -40.26 50.45
CA ASP A 845 -69.59 -39.04 51.08
C ASP A 845 -68.85 -38.10 50.10
N LYS A 846 -68.76 -38.47 48.81
CA LYS A 846 -67.94 -37.85 47.74
C LYS A 846 -66.42 -37.94 47.94
N ILE A 847 -65.95 -38.53 49.03
CA ILE A 847 -64.53 -38.60 49.40
C ILE A 847 -64.02 -40.02 49.13
N ASN A 848 -64.71 -41.02 49.66
CA ASN A 848 -64.35 -42.43 49.52
C ASN A 848 -65.12 -43.04 48.36
N TRP A 849 -64.40 -43.44 47.30
CA TRP A 849 -64.96 -43.99 46.07
C TRP A 849 -64.71 -45.49 45.99
N PHE A 850 -65.77 -46.25 45.74
CA PHE A 850 -65.74 -47.71 45.63
C PHE A 850 -66.09 -48.13 44.20
N ASN A 851 -65.36 -49.11 43.65
CA ASN A 851 -65.65 -49.65 42.32
C ASN A 851 -66.98 -50.43 42.36
N LEU A 852 -67.92 -50.02 41.51
CA LEU A 852 -69.22 -50.67 41.34
C LEU A 852 -69.12 -51.76 40.28
N THR A 853 -68.54 -51.43 39.12
CA THR A 853 -68.29 -52.36 38.03
C THR A 853 -67.20 -51.82 37.12
N GLU A 854 -66.52 -52.73 36.45
CA GLU A 854 -65.63 -52.44 35.34
C GLU A 854 -66.23 -53.02 34.05
N GLY A 855 -65.94 -52.37 32.92
CA GLY A 855 -66.45 -52.80 31.63
C GLY A 855 -65.74 -52.10 30.48
N LYS A 856 -66.17 -52.40 29.26
CA LYS A 856 -65.64 -51.75 28.06
C LYS A 856 -66.73 -50.88 27.44
N LEU A 857 -66.35 -49.68 27.03
CA LEU A 857 -67.17 -48.84 26.17
C LEU A 857 -67.22 -49.52 24.78
N GLU A 858 -68.40 -49.87 24.31
CA GLU A 858 -68.61 -50.45 22.99
C GLU A 858 -69.56 -49.56 22.19
N GLN A 859 -69.16 -49.17 20.97
CA GLN A 859 -69.95 -48.28 20.11
C GLN A 859 -70.41 -46.99 20.83
N ASN A 860 -69.48 -46.30 21.49
CA ASN A 860 -69.70 -45.05 22.24
C ASN A 860 -70.57 -45.17 23.51
N MET A 861 -71.02 -46.38 23.89
CA MET A 861 -71.92 -46.54 25.03
C MET A 861 -71.50 -47.66 25.98
N PHE A 862 -71.81 -47.49 27.26
CA PHE A 862 -71.71 -48.52 28.29
C PHE A 862 -72.95 -48.48 29.18
N LYS A 863 -73.55 -49.63 29.44
CA LYS A 863 -74.75 -49.76 30.26
C LYS A 863 -74.52 -50.80 31.35
N THR A 864 -74.90 -50.46 32.57
CA THR A 864 -74.91 -51.40 33.69
C THR A 864 -76.12 -51.15 34.57
N THR A 865 -76.43 -52.10 35.45
CA THR A 865 -77.49 -51.98 36.45
C THR A 865 -76.92 -52.25 37.83
N TRP A 866 -77.33 -51.44 38.80
CA TRP A 866 -76.90 -51.58 40.19
C TRP A 866 -78.11 -51.65 41.12
N LYS A 867 -78.00 -52.46 42.18
CA LYS A 867 -78.98 -52.58 43.24
C LYS A 867 -78.37 -52.15 44.57
N PRO A 868 -78.69 -50.95 45.08
CA PRO A 868 -78.17 -50.47 46.35
C PRO A 868 -78.67 -51.32 47.53
N GLU A 869 -77.77 -51.73 48.43
CA GLU A 869 -78.11 -52.60 49.56
C GLU A 869 -78.58 -51.84 50.81
N LYS A 870 -78.34 -50.52 50.88
CA LYS A 870 -78.73 -49.67 52.02
C LYS A 870 -79.42 -48.40 51.52
N PRO A 871 -80.39 -47.84 52.29
CA PRO A 871 -80.98 -46.54 51.97
C PRO A 871 -79.96 -45.42 52.22
N GLY A 872 -80.00 -44.36 51.40
CA GLY A 872 -79.05 -43.25 51.46
C GLY A 872 -78.85 -42.54 50.11
N THR A 873 -78.07 -41.47 50.14
CA THR A 873 -77.67 -40.72 48.93
C THR A 873 -76.32 -41.24 48.44
N TYR A 874 -76.27 -41.69 47.19
CA TYR A 874 -75.07 -42.16 46.53
C TYR A 874 -74.65 -41.23 45.40
N TYR A 875 -73.34 -41.01 45.27
CA TYR A 875 -72.72 -40.22 44.22
C TYR A 875 -71.99 -41.16 43.27
N ILE A 876 -72.31 -41.11 41.98
CA ILE A 876 -71.78 -41.98 40.94
C ILE A 876 -70.90 -41.15 40.02
N LYS A 877 -69.67 -41.63 39.77
CA LYS A 877 -68.77 -41.08 38.76
C LYS A 877 -68.21 -42.21 37.90
N VAL A 878 -67.75 -41.87 36.72
CA VAL A 878 -67.22 -42.83 35.76
C VAL A 878 -65.82 -42.42 35.34
N LEU A 879 -64.89 -43.36 35.39
CA LEU A 879 -63.53 -43.20 34.91
C LEU A 879 -63.37 -43.96 33.59
N LEU A 880 -62.91 -43.28 32.55
CA LEU A 880 -62.50 -43.89 31.28
C LEU A 880 -60.98 -43.86 31.18
N ILE A 881 -60.37 -45.02 30.98
CA ILE A 881 -58.95 -45.14 30.62
C ILE A 881 -58.88 -45.44 29.12
N THR A 882 -58.30 -44.53 28.36
CA THR A 882 -58.11 -44.69 26.91
C THR A 882 -56.94 -45.64 26.62
N LYS A 883 -56.83 -46.15 25.37
CA LYS A 883 -55.68 -46.95 24.93
C LYS A 883 -54.33 -46.20 25.06
N GLU A 884 -54.36 -44.87 25.08
CA GLU A 884 -53.16 -44.01 25.21
C GLU A 884 -52.79 -43.73 26.67
N GLY A 885 -53.48 -44.34 27.64
CA GLY A 885 -53.17 -44.22 29.07
C GLY A 885 -53.72 -42.95 29.74
N THR A 886 -54.50 -42.13 29.03
CA THR A 886 -55.16 -40.96 29.60
C THR A 886 -56.41 -41.37 30.38
N SER A 887 -56.50 -40.92 31.65
CA SER A 887 -57.67 -41.13 32.52
C SER A 887 -58.59 -39.91 32.46
N LEU A 888 -59.85 -40.12 32.07
CA LEU A 888 -60.89 -39.09 32.05
C LEU A 888 -61.95 -39.42 33.10
N SER A 889 -62.35 -38.43 33.90
CA SER A 889 -63.47 -38.55 34.85
C SER A 889 -64.72 -37.87 34.31
N SER A 890 -65.87 -38.50 34.46
CA SER A 890 -67.17 -37.87 34.25
C SER A 890 -67.50 -36.86 35.35
N GLU A 891 -68.54 -36.06 35.11
CA GLU A 891 -69.27 -35.39 36.19
C GLU A 891 -69.89 -36.40 37.16
N ILE A 892 -70.08 -35.97 38.41
CA ILE A 892 -70.70 -36.78 39.47
C ILE A 892 -72.23 -36.67 39.37
N LYS A 893 -72.93 -37.80 39.27
CA LYS A 893 -74.40 -37.88 39.35
C LYS A 893 -74.85 -38.35 40.72
N THR A 894 -76.00 -37.86 41.18
CA THR A 894 -76.56 -38.20 42.50
C THR A 894 -77.72 -39.17 42.33
N LEU A 895 -77.74 -40.24 43.13
CA LEU A 895 -78.79 -41.24 43.23
C LEU A 895 -79.34 -41.22 44.67
N ILE A 896 -80.67 -41.17 44.83
CA ILE A 896 -81.31 -41.19 46.16
C ILE A 896 -82.04 -42.51 46.34
N VAL A 897 -81.75 -43.23 47.43
CA VAL A 897 -82.36 -44.52 47.77
C VAL A 897 -83.19 -44.35 49.04
N GLU A 898 -84.51 -44.47 48.93
CA GLU A 898 -85.44 -44.30 50.06
C GLU A 898 -85.65 -45.63 50.81
N SER A 899 -85.75 -45.58 52.14
CA SER A 899 -86.17 -46.74 52.95
C SER A 899 -87.64 -47.07 52.67
N THR A 900 -87.97 -48.36 52.55
CA THR A 900 -89.26 -48.89 52.09
C THR A 900 -90.49 -48.32 52.77
#